data_AF-A0A814UXX6-F1
#
_entry.id   AF-A0A814UXX6-F1
#
_cell.length_a   1.000
_cell.length_b   1.000
_cell.length_c   1.000
_cell.angle_alpha   90.00
_cell.angle_beta   90.00
_cell.angle_gamma   90.00
#
_symmetry.space_group_name_H-M   'P 1'
#
loop_
_entity.id
_entity.type
_entity.pdbx_description
1 polymer ?
#
loop_
_entity_poly.entity_id
_entity_poly.type
_entity_poly.pdbx_seq_one_letter_code
_entity_poly.pdbx_strand_id
1 'polypeptide(L)'
;MLIVYFLIHCVIAFDPDTTDYDAYGLKVASNDQLIVEAVISQSNFFIRLAPYNSSLTCTVAYPVSSSSLSSSNYVYSVAVGKNQASISFTFIGENFDTVNGTTSLFIGMLTYTGVSPTNYLATKSKKQIFPCTGWKDNYYIHYFPEFEHEEFYIVGIDPQGVVAYGLGNEIIIIYNTQTDQYQTLWGNVTWSDTTFMPRAVDVSLNGYLVVSGYVDNGDDTFSACAYLIDLSNFTIVDRWFYTPINNTWQSTLTNWDAGGTYSSKYDISVSINDENNQVLIGIPSVNTVILLFISTSPLQFVYGAMHSNGKTLGYGKAVQWLGTDIVAILVNTYSLNNIWSSSQIYLYELGNNTTTNFLTTLQSILPNIQQTIAATIGPMLLTLVSTQNGKLIVLDSSGNIYIILPSQPGFYSDISTGYISTQTPCIGGTYKSQTGIGPCHLCSSGTKTSLQTGSITCVACSVDSFCPLGSVQDVSYSALETTSQAIPYPMSPNSVRFDNILMSNMFIIDSSRQCIVISPIFWALITILIGINILIVMIVLKYFVSTPRGKNIRNRIKTFFRQTDLVGEGEMWVGGIASFAIIVLVSFAYAFSNSFYTQYPIELVNGSPFACDPELRNAQFDSGLMPLGIAPNEDEEQMFVLLNEQQFTIHIDFINTLFRCDDVSILQVKDTSIPLDMLDCQVQNDNATLSLSALLPSQGINIQFILTGTNTIGGFRVGLLGSAAFESNETKRATYTLLALEFYQSFYVENHLLAQNPAITIQLTKVINRTEALSTDRDLT
;
A
#
# COMPACT_ATOMS: atom_id res chain seq x y z
N MET A 1 -46.38 49.98 -19.19
CA MET A 1 -45.33 50.63 -18.38
C MET A 1 -45.34 50.20 -16.92
N LEU A 2 -46.51 50.00 -16.28
CA LEU A 2 -46.61 49.46 -14.90
C LEU A 2 -46.10 48.01 -14.74
N ILE A 3 -46.27 47.16 -15.76
CA ILE A 3 -45.83 45.75 -15.74
C ILE A 3 -44.30 45.61 -15.86
N VAL A 4 -43.63 46.57 -16.52
CA VAL A 4 -42.15 46.61 -16.60
C VAL A 4 -41.55 47.09 -15.28
N TYR A 5 -42.23 47.97 -14.55
CA TYR A 5 -41.82 48.37 -13.19
C TYR A 5 -41.96 47.21 -12.18
N PHE A 6 -43.02 46.40 -12.31
CA PHE A 6 -43.21 45.21 -11.47
C PHE A 6 -42.23 44.06 -11.80
N LEU A 7 -41.81 43.92 -13.05
CA LEU A 7 -40.78 42.95 -13.45
C LEU A 7 -39.36 43.39 -13.06
N ILE A 8 -39.11 44.69 -12.89
CA ILE A 8 -37.82 45.24 -12.45
C ILE A 8 -37.68 45.21 -10.91
N HIS A 9 -38.77 45.01 -10.16
CA HIS A 9 -38.74 44.86 -8.69
C HIS A 9 -38.84 43.40 -8.21
N CYS A 10 -38.58 42.41 -9.05
CA CYS A 10 -38.07 41.13 -8.57
C CYS A 10 -36.63 41.35 -8.07
N VAL A 11 -36.48 42.09 -6.97
CA VAL A 11 -35.30 42.02 -6.13
C VAL A 11 -35.19 40.55 -5.74
N ILE A 12 -34.17 39.88 -6.25
CA ILE A 12 -33.88 38.51 -5.86
C ILE A 12 -33.58 38.59 -4.36
N ALA A 13 -34.54 38.20 -3.54
CA ALA A 13 -34.32 38.06 -2.11
C ALA A 13 -33.23 37.01 -1.94
N PHE A 14 -32.15 37.37 -1.25
CA PHE A 14 -31.09 36.43 -0.88
C PHE A 14 -31.73 35.23 -0.14
N ASP A 15 -31.52 34.04 -0.68
CA ASP A 15 -31.96 32.77 -0.08
C ASP A 15 -30.71 32.01 0.38
N PRO A 16 -30.35 32.09 1.67
CA PRO A 16 -29.12 31.48 2.17
C PRO A 16 -29.15 29.96 2.05
N ASP A 17 -28.06 29.38 1.53
CA ASP A 17 -27.86 27.94 1.58
C ASP A 17 -27.58 27.51 3.03
N THR A 18 -28.56 26.85 3.63
CA THR A 18 -28.49 26.30 5.00
C THR A 18 -28.05 24.83 5.03
N THR A 19 -27.77 24.25 3.86
CA THR A 19 -27.37 22.85 3.69
C THR A 19 -25.87 22.69 3.44
N ASP A 20 -25.21 23.72 2.91
CA ASP A 20 -23.76 23.71 2.68
C ASP A 20 -23.00 24.51 3.76
N TYR A 21 -22.22 23.80 4.57
CA TYR A 21 -21.36 24.39 5.62
C TYR A 21 -20.11 25.08 5.07
N ASP A 22 -19.84 24.97 3.77
CA ASP A 22 -18.72 25.59 3.07
C ASP A 22 -19.17 26.86 2.31
N ALA A 23 -20.49 27.06 2.15
CA ALA A 23 -21.05 28.18 1.40
C ALA A 23 -20.73 29.55 1.99
N TYR A 24 -20.31 30.46 1.12
CA TYR A 24 -20.11 31.90 1.33
C TYR A 24 -18.97 32.31 2.27
N GLY A 25 -18.33 31.39 2.99
CA GLY A 25 -17.18 31.72 3.85
C GLY A 25 -16.83 30.67 4.90
N LEU A 26 -15.75 30.94 5.64
CA LEU A 26 -15.24 30.04 6.68
C LEU A 26 -16.11 30.09 7.94
N LYS A 27 -16.87 29.02 8.20
CA LYS A 27 -17.81 28.92 9.34
C LYS A 27 -17.20 28.40 10.63
N VAL A 28 -15.91 28.07 10.63
CA VAL A 28 -15.19 27.57 11.81
C VAL A 28 -13.92 28.38 12.04
N ALA A 29 -13.66 28.74 13.29
CA ALA A 29 -12.42 29.39 13.70
C ALA A 29 -12.00 28.89 15.08
N SER A 30 -10.69 28.94 15.36
CA SER A 30 -10.15 28.46 16.61
C SER A 30 -8.87 29.17 17.02
N ASN A 31 -8.65 29.22 18.32
CA ASN A 31 -7.35 29.45 18.91
C ASN A 31 -7.14 28.48 20.08
N ASP A 32 -6.11 28.70 20.89
CA ASP A 32 -5.81 27.81 22.01
C ASP A 32 -6.78 27.86 23.18
N GLN A 33 -7.70 28.82 23.21
CA GLN A 33 -8.70 29.00 24.27
C GLN A 33 -10.09 28.52 23.85
N LEU A 34 -10.47 28.67 22.58
CA LEU A 34 -11.81 28.33 22.09
C LEU A 34 -11.83 27.85 20.64
N ILE A 35 -12.85 27.06 20.32
CA ILE A 35 -13.28 26.72 18.97
C ILE A 35 -14.71 27.22 18.83
N VAL A 36 -15.00 27.88 17.72
CA VAL A 36 -16.34 28.36 17.37
C VAL A 36 -16.71 27.88 15.97
N GLU A 37 -17.94 27.44 15.83
CA GLU A 37 -18.59 27.13 14.56
C GLU A 37 -19.92 27.88 14.47
N ALA A 38 -20.18 28.47 13.30
CA ALA A 38 -21.48 29.01 12.92
C ALA A 38 -22.35 27.89 12.33
N VAL A 39 -23.30 27.37 13.13
CA VAL A 39 -24.23 26.32 12.73
C VAL A 39 -25.42 26.93 12.00
N ILE A 40 -25.35 26.90 10.67
CA ILE A 40 -26.36 27.49 9.77
C ILE A 40 -27.74 26.86 9.88
N SER A 41 -27.82 25.53 10.10
CA SER A 41 -29.09 24.79 10.14
C SER A 41 -29.94 25.11 11.38
N GLN A 42 -29.33 25.66 12.43
CA GLN A 42 -29.98 25.91 13.72
C GLN A 42 -29.88 27.38 14.16
N SER A 43 -29.30 28.24 13.31
CA SER A 43 -29.02 29.64 13.61
C SER A 43 -28.36 29.83 14.98
N ASN A 44 -27.28 29.10 15.24
CA ASN A 44 -26.55 29.18 16.52
C ASN A 44 -25.04 29.03 16.34
N PHE A 45 -24.30 29.55 17.31
CA PHE A 45 -22.87 29.29 17.46
C PHE A 45 -22.68 28.07 18.34
N PHE A 46 -21.97 27.08 17.82
CA PHE A 46 -21.40 25.99 18.60
C PHE A 46 -20.02 26.42 19.10
N ILE A 47 -19.84 26.45 20.42
CA ILE A 47 -18.62 26.93 21.05
C ILE A 47 -18.07 25.84 21.97
N ARG A 48 -16.77 25.56 21.86
CA ARG A 48 -16.08 24.65 22.77
C ARG A 48 -14.83 25.30 23.34
N LEU A 49 -14.71 25.30 24.67
CA LEU A 49 -13.61 25.95 25.38
C LEU A 49 -12.51 24.94 25.75
N ALA A 50 -11.25 25.38 25.71
CA ALA A 50 -10.10 24.60 26.17
C ALA A 50 -10.27 24.17 27.65
N PRO A 51 -9.90 22.94 28.04
CA PRO A 51 -9.19 21.89 27.28
C PRO A 51 -10.07 21.02 26.37
N TYR A 52 -11.15 21.58 25.82
CA TYR A 52 -12.07 20.96 24.85
C TYR A 52 -12.77 19.71 25.36
N ASN A 53 -12.98 19.62 26.67
CA ASN A 53 -13.80 18.58 27.26
C ASN A 53 -15.25 18.71 26.74
N SER A 54 -15.93 17.59 26.48
CA SER A 54 -17.33 17.59 26.04
C SER A 54 -18.25 18.40 26.96
N SER A 55 -17.92 18.49 28.25
CA SER A 55 -18.67 19.28 29.22
C SER A 55 -18.41 20.79 29.21
N LEU A 56 -17.46 21.28 28.41
CA LEU A 56 -17.15 22.70 28.18
C LEU A 56 -17.66 23.17 26.81
N THR A 57 -18.86 22.70 26.45
CA THR A 57 -19.52 23.03 25.19
C THR A 57 -20.70 23.95 25.47
N CYS A 58 -20.86 24.97 24.64
CA CYS A 58 -21.96 25.91 24.68
C CYS A 58 -22.59 26.06 23.30
N THR A 59 -23.91 26.24 23.30
CA THR A 59 -24.66 26.66 22.12
C THR A 59 -25.25 28.02 22.41
N VAL A 60 -24.93 29.01 21.58
CA VAL A 60 -25.41 30.39 21.72
C VAL A 60 -26.20 30.72 20.47
N ALA A 61 -27.48 31.02 20.60
CA ALA A 61 -28.30 31.39 19.44
C ALA A 61 -27.71 32.63 18.74
N TYR A 62 -27.90 32.68 17.43
CA TYR A 62 -27.65 33.91 16.69
C TYR A 62 -28.51 35.04 17.29
N PRO A 63 -27.99 36.26 17.21
CA PRO A 63 -28.71 37.41 17.71
C PRO A 63 -29.93 37.59 16.82
N VAL A 64 -31.08 37.91 17.41
CA VAL A 64 -32.28 38.24 16.63
C VAL A 64 -32.46 39.74 16.75
N SER A 65 -32.63 40.43 15.61
CA SER A 65 -32.94 41.86 15.66
C SER A 65 -34.26 42.03 16.41
N SER A 66 -34.29 42.88 17.44
CA SER A 66 -35.49 43.11 18.26
C SER A 66 -36.64 43.81 17.52
N SER A 67 -36.44 44.15 16.23
CA SER A 67 -37.34 44.99 15.44
C SER A 67 -38.36 44.23 14.58
N SER A 68 -38.16 42.95 14.26
CA SER A 68 -39.20 42.17 13.55
C SER A 68 -39.07 40.65 13.76
N LEU A 69 -40.22 40.01 14.02
CA LEU A 69 -40.36 38.54 14.09
C LEU A 69 -40.07 37.83 12.75
N SER A 70 -39.87 38.57 11.66
CA SER A 70 -39.62 38.06 10.30
C SER A 70 -38.16 38.17 9.84
N SER A 71 -37.29 38.82 10.62
CA SER A 71 -35.87 38.97 10.29
C SER A 71 -35.05 37.79 10.81
N SER A 72 -34.20 37.23 9.96
CA SER A 72 -33.28 36.15 10.31
C SER A 72 -31.85 36.57 9.99
N ASN A 73 -30.90 36.19 10.86
CA ASN A 73 -29.48 36.40 10.64
C ASN A 73 -28.87 35.14 10.03
N TYR A 74 -28.10 35.30 8.96
CA TYR A 74 -27.20 34.29 8.41
C TYR A 74 -25.76 34.73 8.66
N VAL A 75 -24.89 33.82 9.10
CA VAL A 75 -23.47 34.11 9.35
C VAL A 75 -22.64 33.52 8.22
N TYR A 76 -21.87 34.38 7.54
CA TYR A 76 -20.96 33.98 6.46
C TYR A 76 -19.65 33.43 7.00
N SER A 77 -19.06 34.13 7.96
CA SER A 77 -17.74 33.78 8.46
C SER A 77 -17.53 34.16 9.91
N VAL A 78 -16.68 33.40 10.59
CA VAL A 78 -16.27 33.60 11.98
C VAL A 78 -14.75 33.71 12.07
N ALA A 79 -14.25 34.54 12.99
CA ALA A 79 -12.82 34.72 13.23
C ALA A 79 -12.51 34.82 14.73
N VAL A 80 -11.33 34.32 15.11
CA VAL A 80 -10.82 34.32 16.48
C VAL A 80 -9.38 34.82 16.48
N GLY A 81 -9.06 35.74 17.40
CA GLY A 81 -7.70 36.25 17.54
C GLY A 81 -6.72 35.16 17.99
N LYS A 82 -5.58 35.05 17.33
CA LYS A 82 -4.56 34.01 17.59
C LYS A 82 -4.05 34.04 19.05
N ASN A 83 -3.91 35.23 19.64
CA ASN A 83 -3.34 35.48 20.97
C ASN A 83 -4.14 36.53 21.76
N GLN A 84 -5.43 36.27 21.97
CA GLN A 84 -6.31 37.16 22.74
C GLN A 84 -6.27 36.88 24.25
N ALA A 85 -6.32 37.94 25.05
CA ALA A 85 -6.40 37.84 26.51
C ALA A 85 -7.83 37.51 26.98
N SER A 86 -8.84 38.05 26.29
CA SER A 86 -10.26 37.74 26.50
C SER A 86 -10.72 36.60 25.60
N ILE A 87 -11.60 35.74 26.11
CA ILE A 87 -12.24 34.70 25.30
C ILE A 87 -13.34 35.38 24.47
N SER A 88 -13.04 35.67 23.21
CA SER A 88 -13.96 36.36 22.30
C SER A 88 -13.86 35.83 20.87
N PHE A 89 -14.86 36.10 20.06
CA PHE A 89 -14.81 35.89 18.62
C PHE A 89 -15.66 36.92 17.89
N THR A 90 -15.30 37.17 16.64
CA THR A 90 -16.05 38.05 15.73
C THR A 90 -16.69 37.20 14.65
N PHE A 91 -17.81 37.67 14.13
CA PHE A 91 -18.53 37.04 13.04
C PHE A 91 -19.15 38.10 12.16
N ILE A 92 -19.44 37.71 10.93
CA ILE A 92 -19.98 38.59 9.90
C ILE A 92 -21.07 37.88 9.13
N GLY A 93 -22.06 38.61 8.65
CA GLY A 93 -23.22 38.00 8.04
C GLY A 93 -24.23 39.00 7.52
N GLU A 94 -25.39 38.47 7.15
CA GLU A 94 -26.51 39.25 6.65
C GLU A 94 -27.78 38.99 7.44
N ASN A 95 -28.48 40.07 7.73
CA ASN A 95 -29.85 40.04 8.19
C ASN A 95 -30.75 40.14 6.97
N PHE A 96 -31.64 39.16 6.79
CA PHE A 96 -32.62 39.17 5.72
C PHE A 96 -34.02 39.19 6.32
N ASP A 97 -34.84 40.14 5.86
CA ASP A 97 -36.25 40.22 6.19
C ASP A 97 -37.07 39.57 5.07
N THR A 98 -37.53 38.34 5.34
CA THR A 98 -38.33 37.53 4.42
C THR A 98 -39.64 38.20 3.97
N VAL A 99 -40.15 39.18 4.74
CA VAL A 99 -41.41 39.88 4.44
C VAL A 99 -41.18 41.13 3.58
N ASN A 100 -40.09 41.85 3.83
CA ASN A 100 -39.81 43.13 3.16
C ASN A 100 -38.78 43.00 2.01
N GLY A 101 -38.12 41.83 1.88
CA GLY A 101 -37.09 41.60 0.87
C GLY A 101 -35.83 42.45 1.07
N THR A 102 -35.63 42.99 2.28
CA THR A 102 -34.47 43.81 2.61
C THR A 102 -33.38 42.96 3.24
N THR A 103 -32.16 43.08 2.73
CA THR A 103 -30.95 42.53 3.35
C THR A 103 -30.15 43.66 3.98
N SER A 104 -29.45 43.37 5.07
CA SER A 104 -28.48 44.30 5.65
C SER A 104 -27.28 43.53 6.18
N LEU A 105 -26.10 43.95 5.76
CA LEU A 105 -24.85 43.39 6.24
C LEU A 105 -24.66 43.73 7.73
N PHE A 106 -24.05 42.83 8.49
CA PHE A 106 -23.67 43.11 9.87
C PHE A 106 -22.31 42.52 10.22
N ILE A 107 -21.64 43.17 11.17
CA ILE A 107 -20.49 42.62 11.88
C ILE A 107 -20.80 42.58 13.37
N GLY A 108 -20.37 41.55 14.06
CA GLY A 108 -20.59 41.44 15.49
C GLY A 108 -19.51 40.69 16.23
N MET A 109 -19.50 40.86 17.54
CA MET A 109 -18.55 40.26 18.46
C MET A 109 -19.27 39.66 19.66
N LEU A 110 -18.76 38.51 20.10
CA LEU A 110 -19.18 37.86 21.33
C LEU A 110 -18.00 37.72 22.29
N THR A 111 -18.19 38.11 23.55
CA THR A 111 -17.16 37.98 24.60
C THR A 111 -17.66 37.13 25.77
N TYR A 112 -16.83 36.22 26.26
CA TYR A 112 -17.15 35.42 27.44
C TYR A 112 -16.67 36.10 28.73
N THR A 113 -17.61 36.37 29.64
CA THR A 113 -17.31 36.95 30.97
C THR A 113 -17.66 36.00 32.13
N GLY A 114 -17.95 34.73 31.81
CA GLY A 114 -18.32 33.73 32.80
C GLY A 114 -17.14 33.15 33.58
N VAL A 115 -17.41 32.04 34.26
CA VAL A 115 -16.39 31.35 35.07
C VAL A 115 -15.34 30.72 34.18
N SER A 116 -14.06 30.95 34.50
CA SER A 116 -12.94 30.33 33.77
C SER A 116 -13.10 28.80 33.65
N PRO A 117 -12.89 28.21 32.44
CA PRO A 117 -13.06 26.77 32.22
C PRO A 117 -12.22 25.88 33.14
N THR A 118 -10.97 26.26 33.43
CA THR A 118 -10.08 25.54 34.36
C THR A 118 -10.61 25.57 35.78
N ASN A 119 -11.06 26.73 36.26
CA ASN A 119 -11.67 26.85 37.60
C ASN A 119 -12.96 26.05 37.69
N TYR A 120 -13.78 26.06 36.63
CA TYR A 120 -14.99 25.24 36.57
C TYR A 120 -14.64 23.75 36.69
N LEU A 121 -13.71 23.24 35.89
CA LEU A 121 -13.30 21.83 35.97
C LEU A 121 -12.74 21.43 37.34
N ALA A 122 -11.98 22.32 38.00
CA ALA A 122 -11.43 22.07 39.33
C ALA A 122 -12.50 22.00 40.44
N THR A 123 -13.57 22.79 40.30
CA THR A 123 -14.65 22.91 41.29
C THR A 123 -15.87 22.04 40.98
N LYS A 124 -15.91 21.43 39.78
CA LYS A 124 -17.08 20.71 39.28
C LYS A 124 -17.42 19.50 40.14
N SER A 125 -18.63 19.51 40.70
CA SER A 125 -19.28 18.28 41.18
C SER A 125 -19.78 17.45 39.99
N LYS A 126 -19.79 16.11 40.10
CA LYS A 126 -20.08 15.14 39.01
C LYS A 126 -21.37 15.37 38.18
N LYS A 127 -22.25 16.32 38.54
CA LYS A 127 -23.53 16.61 37.88
C LYS A 127 -23.72 18.06 37.38
N GLN A 128 -22.75 18.96 37.55
CA GLN A 128 -22.91 20.33 37.05
C GLN A 128 -22.65 20.40 35.53
N ILE A 129 -23.48 21.20 34.83
CA ILE A 129 -23.31 21.57 33.43
C ILE A 129 -22.55 22.90 33.38
N PHE A 130 -21.74 23.14 32.35
CA PHE A 130 -20.99 24.39 32.23
C PHE A 130 -21.96 25.56 31.96
N PRO A 131 -21.90 26.66 32.74
CA PRO A 131 -22.84 27.75 32.58
C PRO A 131 -22.50 28.59 31.35
N CYS A 132 -23.29 28.43 30.28
CA CYS A 132 -23.19 29.22 29.06
C CYS A 132 -23.73 30.65 29.19
N THR A 133 -24.23 31.04 30.36
CA THR A 133 -24.74 32.38 30.65
C THR A 133 -23.69 33.47 30.51
N GLY A 134 -22.39 33.14 30.62
CA GLY A 134 -21.29 34.09 30.42
C GLY A 134 -21.23 34.72 29.02
N TRP A 135 -21.96 34.16 28.05
CA TRP A 135 -22.09 34.68 26.69
C TRP A 135 -23.32 35.58 26.48
N LYS A 136 -24.36 35.43 27.30
CA LYS A 136 -25.73 35.85 26.97
C LYS A 136 -25.92 37.38 26.93
N ASP A 137 -25.09 38.12 27.66
CA ASP A 137 -25.22 39.58 27.83
C ASP A 137 -24.03 40.39 27.26
N ASN A 138 -23.09 39.73 26.56
CA ASN A 138 -21.84 40.34 26.07
C ASN A 138 -21.75 40.25 24.55
N TYR A 139 -22.78 40.77 23.91
CA TYR A 139 -23.00 40.69 22.48
C TYR A 139 -23.02 42.11 21.89
N TYR A 140 -22.24 42.34 20.85
CA TYR A 140 -22.24 43.58 20.07
C TYR A 140 -22.50 43.25 18.60
N ILE A 141 -23.44 43.95 17.97
CA ILE A 141 -23.68 43.88 16.52
C ILE A 141 -23.87 45.28 15.98
N HIS A 142 -23.20 45.53 14.87
CA HIS A 142 -23.39 46.72 14.09
C HIS A 142 -23.97 46.33 12.74
N TYR A 143 -25.11 46.94 12.39
CA TYR A 143 -25.80 46.73 11.13
C TYR A 143 -25.46 47.84 10.14
N PHE A 144 -25.32 47.47 8.88
CA PHE A 144 -25.02 48.34 7.77
C PHE A 144 -26.12 48.23 6.70
N PRO A 145 -27.28 48.88 6.93
CA PRO A 145 -28.42 48.81 6.02
C PRO A 145 -28.17 49.48 4.65
N GLU A 146 -27.10 50.26 4.52
CA GLU A 146 -26.70 50.91 3.28
C GLU A 146 -26.02 49.99 2.25
N PHE A 147 -25.62 48.77 2.64
CA PHE A 147 -24.90 47.87 1.74
C PHE A 147 -25.83 46.80 1.17
N GLU A 148 -25.68 46.59 -0.14
CA GLU A 148 -26.35 45.50 -0.86
C GLU A 148 -25.70 44.15 -0.50
N HIS A 149 -26.38 43.07 -0.90
CA HIS A 149 -25.90 41.71 -0.68
C HIS A 149 -24.54 41.48 -1.33
N GLU A 150 -23.58 40.94 -0.58
CA GLU A 150 -22.30 40.48 -1.11
C GLU A 150 -22.15 38.97 -0.90
N GLU A 151 -22.11 38.21 -2.00
CA GLU A 151 -21.99 36.74 -1.95
C GLU A 151 -20.69 36.27 -1.27
N PHE A 152 -19.62 37.06 -1.32
CA PHE A 152 -18.30 36.69 -0.82
C PHE A 152 -17.82 37.71 0.20
N TYR A 153 -18.12 37.45 1.47
CA TYR A 153 -17.78 38.33 2.57
C TYR A 153 -17.07 37.56 3.68
N ILE A 154 -15.78 37.86 3.87
CA ILE A 154 -14.92 37.15 4.83
C ILE A 154 -14.51 38.08 5.96
N VAL A 155 -14.23 37.51 7.14
CA VAL A 155 -13.76 38.29 8.29
C VAL A 155 -12.40 37.80 8.76
N GLY A 156 -11.46 38.74 8.91
CA GLY A 156 -10.22 38.55 9.65
C GLY A 156 -10.30 39.28 10.98
N ILE A 157 -9.52 38.86 11.96
CA ILE A 157 -9.37 39.59 13.23
C ILE A 157 -7.90 39.68 13.58
N ASP A 158 -7.48 40.82 14.12
CA ASP A 158 -6.13 40.97 14.59
C ASP A 158 -5.82 39.93 15.69
N PRO A 159 -4.54 39.57 15.87
CA PRO A 159 -4.20 38.51 16.81
C PRO A 159 -4.60 38.78 18.26
N GLN A 160 -4.75 40.04 18.68
CA GLN A 160 -5.17 40.40 20.03
C GLN A 160 -6.70 40.44 20.19
N GLY A 161 -7.46 40.38 19.11
CA GLY A 161 -8.93 40.41 19.12
C GLY A 161 -9.54 41.80 19.32
N VAL A 162 -8.79 42.87 19.03
CA VAL A 162 -9.13 44.29 19.20
C VAL A 162 -9.77 44.90 17.94
N VAL A 163 -9.33 44.47 16.75
CA VAL A 163 -9.79 45.00 15.46
C VAL A 163 -10.13 43.85 14.53
N ALA A 164 -11.36 43.87 14.03
CA ALA A 164 -11.83 42.97 12.99
C ALA A 164 -11.87 43.67 11.62
N TYR A 165 -11.63 42.89 10.58
CA TYR A 165 -11.57 43.33 9.19
C TYR A 165 -12.62 42.54 8.41
N GLY A 166 -13.77 43.16 8.12
CA GLY A 166 -14.74 42.64 7.15
C GLY A 166 -14.28 42.97 5.74
N LEU A 167 -14.09 41.97 4.90
CA LEU A 167 -13.50 42.10 3.57
C LEU A 167 -14.47 41.57 2.53
N GLY A 168 -14.88 42.46 1.65
CA GLY A 168 -15.84 42.20 0.58
C GLY A 168 -15.36 42.64 -0.78
N ASN A 169 -16.20 42.47 -1.80
CA ASN A 169 -15.88 42.85 -3.16
C ASN A 169 -15.76 44.38 -3.27
N GLU A 170 -16.74 45.11 -2.76
CA GLU A 170 -16.80 46.57 -2.89
C GLU A 170 -16.44 47.30 -1.60
N ILE A 171 -16.61 46.63 -0.45
CA ILE A 171 -16.42 47.23 0.85
C ILE A 171 -15.39 46.52 1.74
N ILE A 172 -14.63 47.33 2.46
CA ILE A 172 -13.87 46.90 3.63
C ILE A 172 -14.37 47.62 4.88
N ILE A 173 -14.58 46.86 5.94
CA ILE A 173 -15.01 47.34 7.26
C ILE A 173 -13.88 47.08 8.26
N ILE A 174 -13.38 48.13 8.88
CA ILE A 174 -12.43 48.06 9.98
C ILE A 174 -13.21 48.34 11.27
N TYR A 175 -13.43 47.31 12.09
CA TYR A 175 -14.28 47.35 13.27
C TYR A 175 -13.45 47.17 14.54
N ASN A 176 -13.45 48.17 15.42
CA ASN A 176 -12.85 48.08 16.74
C ASN A 176 -13.82 47.40 17.71
N THR A 177 -13.46 46.19 18.13
CA THR A 177 -14.29 45.30 18.95
C THR A 177 -14.43 45.77 20.40
N GLN A 178 -13.54 46.65 20.87
CA GLN A 178 -13.56 47.16 22.25
C GLN A 178 -14.35 48.45 22.39
N THR A 179 -14.28 49.32 21.38
CA THR A 179 -14.93 50.65 21.41
C THR A 179 -16.24 50.69 20.63
N ASP A 180 -16.59 49.62 19.91
CA ASP A 180 -17.73 49.58 19.00
C ASP A 180 -17.71 50.74 17.99
N GLN A 181 -16.51 51.00 17.44
CA GLN A 181 -16.29 52.03 16.43
C GLN A 181 -15.88 51.34 15.13
N TYR A 182 -16.28 51.90 14.00
CA TYR A 182 -15.93 51.35 12.69
C TYR A 182 -15.53 52.41 11.69
N GLN A 183 -14.77 51.98 10.69
CA GLN A 183 -14.44 52.73 9.49
C GLN A 183 -14.74 51.87 8.27
N THR A 184 -15.32 52.48 7.24
CA THR A 184 -15.57 51.83 5.95
C THR A 184 -14.66 52.40 4.86
N LEU A 185 -14.19 51.54 3.97
CA LEU A 185 -13.48 51.90 2.74
C LEU A 185 -14.31 51.38 1.55
N TRP A 186 -14.49 52.22 0.52
CA TRP A 186 -15.40 51.93 -0.60
C TRP A 186 -14.82 52.28 -1.98
N GLY A 187 -15.24 51.53 -3.01
CA GLY A 187 -14.95 51.77 -4.43
C GLY A 187 -13.51 51.46 -4.84
N ASN A 188 -12.91 52.26 -5.74
CA ASN A 188 -11.51 52.10 -6.20
C ASN A 188 -10.45 52.23 -5.07
N VAL A 189 -10.88 52.46 -3.82
CA VAL A 189 -10.04 52.52 -2.63
C VAL A 189 -9.99 51.16 -1.92
N THR A 190 -10.95 50.28 -2.16
CA THR A 190 -11.08 48.97 -1.52
C THR A 190 -10.00 48.01 -2.01
N TRP A 191 -9.90 47.85 -3.33
CA TRP A 191 -8.91 47.00 -3.98
C TRP A 191 -8.31 47.74 -5.17
N SER A 192 -7.06 47.41 -5.52
CA SER A 192 -6.45 47.97 -6.73
C SER A 192 -7.15 47.51 -8.02
N ASP A 193 -7.91 46.42 -7.95
CA ASP A 193 -8.72 45.86 -9.02
C ASP A 193 -10.17 45.70 -8.53
N THR A 194 -11.12 46.35 -9.20
CA THR A 194 -12.54 46.39 -8.78
C THR A 194 -13.26 45.06 -8.99
N THR A 195 -12.65 44.11 -9.68
CA THR A 195 -13.22 42.77 -9.93
C THR A 195 -12.75 41.73 -8.91
N PHE A 196 -11.94 42.15 -7.93
CA PHE A 196 -11.39 41.24 -6.94
C PHE A 196 -12.48 40.67 -6.02
N MET A 197 -12.51 39.35 -5.92
CA MET A 197 -13.40 38.61 -5.04
C MET A 197 -12.60 37.93 -3.91
N PRO A 198 -12.62 38.45 -2.67
CA PRO A 198 -11.90 37.85 -1.56
C PRO A 198 -12.51 36.50 -1.18
N ARG A 199 -11.65 35.50 -0.92
CA ARG A 199 -12.07 34.12 -0.57
C ARG A 199 -11.47 33.64 0.75
N ALA A 200 -10.26 34.09 1.07
CA ALA A 200 -9.60 33.75 2.33
C ALA A 200 -8.76 34.91 2.85
N VAL A 201 -8.64 34.98 4.17
CA VAL A 201 -7.84 35.95 4.89
C VAL A 201 -7.13 35.28 6.05
N ASP A 202 -5.88 35.67 6.28
CA ASP A 202 -5.19 35.44 7.56
C ASP A 202 -4.46 36.71 7.98
N VAL A 203 -4.36 36.91 9.30
CA VAL A 203 -3.80 38.12 9.91
C VAL A 203 -2.56 37.74 10.71
N SER A 204 -1.46 38.46 10.48
CA SER A 204 -0.16 38.19 11.08
C SER A 204 0.00 38.87 12.44
N LEU A 205 0.78 38.24 13.32
CA LEU A 205 1.34 38.84 14.54
C LEU A 205 2.27 40.03 14.25
N ASN A 206 2.84 40.08 13.05
CA ASN A 206 3.83 41.08 12.64
C ASN A 206 3.22 42.33 11.99
N GLY A 207 1.89 42.54 12.13
CA GLY A 207 1.24 43.79 11.73
C GLY A 207 0.88 43.90 10.25
N TYR A 208 0.72 42.77 9.55
CA TYR A 208 0.20 42.73 8.18
C TYR A 208 -0.93 41.71 8.06
N LEU A 209 -1.72 41.82 7.00
CA LEU A 209 -2.72 40.82 6.64
C LEU A 209 -2.55 40.36 5.19
N VAL A 210 -2.95 39.13 4.90
CA VAL A 210 -2.96 38.59 3.54
C VAL A 210 -4.38 38.21 3.17
N VAL A 211 -4.87 38.73 2.05
CA VAL A 211 -6.18 38.39 1.47
C VAL A 211 -5.95 37.70 0.13
N SER A 212 -6.50 36.52 -0.07
CA SER A 212 -6.43 35.82 -1.36
C SER A 212 -7.81 35.59 -1.95
N GLY A 213 -7.86 35.59 -3.27
CA GLY A 213 -9.11 35.58 -4.03
C GLY A 213 -8.86 35.51 -5.53
N TYR A 214 -9.85 35.91 -6.32
CA TYR A 214 -9.76 35.92 -7.78
C TYR A 214 -9.97 37.33 -8.33
N VAL A 215 -9.29 37.63 -9.43
CA VAL A 215 -9.49 38.83 -10.27
C VAL A 215 -9.96 38.38 -11.65
N ASP A 216 -10.91 39.10 -12.22
CA ASP A 216 -11.34 38.93 -13.61
C ASP A 216 -10.30 39.57 -14.54
N ASN A 217 -9.73 38.78 -15.46
CA ASN A 217 -8.77 39.28 -16.44
C ASN A 217 -9.43 39.74 -17.75
N GLY A 218 -10.76 39.67 -17.86
CA GLY A 218 -11.48 39.73 -19.12
C GLY A 218 -11.50 38.38 -19.85
N ASP A 219 -12.31 38.31 -20.91
CA ASP A 219 -12.53 37.10 -21.73
C ASP A 219 -13.03 35.87 -20.93
N ASP A 220 -13.84 36.09 -19.90
CA ASP A 220 -14.36 35.05 -18.99
C ASP A 220 -13.22 34.23 -18.35
N THR A 221 -12.13 34.87 -17.89
CA THR A 221 -11.04 34.16 -17.22
C THR A 221 -10.65 34.79 -15.89
N PHE A 222 -10.58 33.97 -14.84
CA PHE A 222 -10.26 34.42 -13.49
C PHE A 222 -8.88 33.93 -13.04
N SER A 223 -8.05 34.85 -12.57
CA SER A 223 -6.73 34.55 -12.00
C SER A 223 -6.75 34.61 -10.48
N ALA A 224 -6.22 33.58 -9.84
CA ALA A 224 -5.96 33.62 -8.40
C ALA A 224 -4.90 34.68 -8.08
N CYS A 225 -5.14 35.46 -7.04
CA CYS A 225 -4.21 36.50 -6.59
C CYS A 225 -4.24 36.65 -5.07
N ALA A 226 -3.24 37.35 -4.54
CA ALA A 226 -3.14 37.69 -3.13
C ALA A 226 -2.70 39.14 -2.95
N TYR A 227 -3.32 39.83 -2.00
CA TYR A 227 -2.98 41.17 -1.57
C TYR A 227 -2.28 41.13 -0.21
N LEU A 228 -1.19 41.89 -0.09
CA LEU A 228 -0.51 42.15 1.18
C LEU A 228 -0.90 43.56 1.64
N ILE A 229 -1.45 43.65 2.84
CA ILE A 229 -1.87 44.93 3.43
C ILE A 229 -1.11 45.16 4.74
N ASP A 230 -0.53 46.35 4.86
CA ASP A 230 0.06 46.86 6.10
C ASP A 230 -1.05 47.38 7.01
N LEU A 231 -1.14 46.86 8.24
CA LEU A 231 -2.17 47.22 9.20
C LEU A 231 -1.93 48.56 9.90
N SER A 232 -0.72 49.12 9.83
CA SER A 232 -0.40 50.40 10.49
C SER A 232 -1.24 51.56 9.94
N ASN A 233 -1.51 51.55 8.63
CA ASN A 233 -2.34 52.54 7.94
C ASN A 233 -3.44 51.92 7.07
N PHE A 234 -3.59 50.59 7.10
CA PHE A 234 -4.47 49.83 6.22
C PHE A 234 -4.22 50.14 4.74
N THR A 235 -2.99 49.88 4.27
CA THR A 235 -2.58 50.17 2.89
C THR A 235 -2.14 48.90 2.18
N ILE A 236 -2.64 48.68 0.96
CA ILE A 236 -2.14 47.62 0.07
C ILE A 236 -0.71 47.96 -0.32
N VAL A 237 0.25 47.12 0.07
CA VAL A 237 1.68 47.34 -0.18
C VAL A 237 2.20 46.51 -1.35
N ASP A 238 1.60 45.35 -1.60
CA ASP A 238 2.03 44.46 -2.68
C ASP A 238 0.88 43.53 -3.13
N ARG A 239 1.03 42.97 -4.33
CA ARG A 239 0.08 42.05 -4.98
C ARG A 239 0.81 40.93 -5.71
N TRP A 240 0.36 39.70 -5.51
CA TRP A 240 0.88 38.52 -6.18
C TRP A 240 -0.20 37.88 -7.06
N PHE A 241 0.18 37.41 -8.26
CA PHE A 241 -0.71 36.74 -9.21
C PHE A 241 -0.21 35.34 -9.53
N TYR A 242 -1.12 34.37 -9.54
CA TYR A 242 -0.83 33.05 -10.03
C TYR A 242 -0.54 33.10 -11.53
N THR A 243 0.62 32.58 -11.92
CA THR A 243 0.96 32.38 -13.33
C THR A 243 1.12 30.88 -13.57
N PRO A 244 0.26 30.24 -14.38
CA PRO A 244 0.38 28.82 -14.66
C PRO A 244 1.69 28.51 -15.38
N ILE A 245 2.26 27.33 -15.09
CA ILE A 245 3.46 26.86 -15.78
C ILE A 245 3.08 26.46 -17.21
N ASN A 246 3.72 27.09 -18.20
CA ASN A 246 3.50 26.77 -19.61
C ASN A 246 3.71 25.27 -19.89
N ASN A 247 2.86 24.70 -20.74
CA ASN A 247 2.88 23.29 -21.18
C ASN A 247 2.63 22.25 -20.07
N THR A 248 1.99 22.64 -18.98
CA THR A 248 1.50 21.71 -17.95
C THR A 248 -0.01 21.48 -18.12
N TRP A 249 -0.55 20.38 -17.59
CA TRP A 249 -1.99 20.15 -17.66
C TRP A 249 -2.76 21.21 -16.84
N GLN A 250 -2.13 21.80 -15.82
CA GLN A 250 -2.70 22.90 -15.05
C GLN A 250 -2.94 24.15 -15.91
N SER A 251 -2.13 24.41 -16.94
CA SER A 251 -2.38 25.54 -17.85
C SER A 251 -3.61 25.34 -18.75
N THR A 252 -4.23 24.15 -18.72
CA THR A 252 -5.50 23.87 -19.43
C THR A 252 -6.73 24.04 -18.53
N LEU A 253 -6.53 24.24 -17.23
CA LEU A 253 -7.62 24.48 -16.28
C LEU A 253 -8.09 25.93 -16.43
N THR A 254 -9.37 26.11 -16.74
CA THR A 254 -9.99 27.43 -16.88
C THR A 254 -10.92 27.69 -15.70
N ASN A 255 -10.83 28.89 -15.13
CA ASN A 255 -11.67 29.33 -14.00
C ASN A 255 -12.86 30.18 -14.47
N TRP A 256 -13.38 29.93 -15.67
CA TRP A 256 -14.24 30.86 -16.40
C TRP A 256 -15.59 31.17 -15.73
N ASP A 257 -16.06 30.29 -14.86
CA ASP A 257 -17.30 30.46 -14.08
C ASP A 257 -17.04 30.85 -12.61
N ALA A 258 -15.83 31.32 -12.27
CA ALA A 258 -15.50 31.73 -10.89
C ALA A 258 -16.22 33.00 -10.41
N GLY A 259 -16.68 33.85 -11.33
CA GLY A 259 -17.52 35.02 -11.04
C GLY A 259 -19.03 34.74 -11.07
N GLY A 260 -19.44 33.47 -11.22
CA GLY A 260 -20.85 33.06 -11.13
C GLY A 260 -21.26 32.68 -9.72
N THR A 261 -22.30 31.84 -9.61
CA THR A 261 -22.78 31.28 -8.33
C THR A 261 -21.68 30.56 -7.56
N TYR A 262 -21.73 30.65 -6.22
CA TYR A 262 -20.81 29.95 -5.31
C TYR A 262 -20.55 28.48 -5.73
N SER A 263 -19.28 28.09 -5.68
CA SER A 263 -18.82 26.73 -5.94
C SER A 263 -17.58 26.39 -5.12
N SER A 264 -17.63 25.27 -4.42
CA SER A 264 -16.56 24.83 -3.52
C SER A 264 -15.21 24.55 -4.19
N LYS A 265 -15.16 24.49 -5.53
CA LYS A 265 -13.91 24.40 -6.31
C LYS A 265 -13.08 25.68 -6.28
N TYR A 266 -13.69 26.83 -5.95
CA TYR A 266 -13.05 28.14 -5.97
C TYR A 266 -12.66 28.65 -4.59
N ASP A 267 -12.77 27.83 -3.54
CA ASP A 267 -12.36 28.27 -2.21
C ASP A 267 -10.84 28.19 -2.07
N ILE A 268 -10.20 29.34 -2.22
CA ILE A 268 -8.78 29.51 -1.92
C ILE A 268 -8.61 29.47 -0.40
N SER A 269 -7.49 28.95 0.05
CA SER A 269 -7.10 28.97 1.46
C SER A 269 -5.78 29.70 1.68
N VAL A 270 -5.64 30.34 2.84
CA VAL A 270 -4.44 31.10 3.23
C VAL A 270 -4.06 30.76 4.66
N SER A 271 -2.76 30.62 4.92
CA SER A 271 -2.23 30.47 6.28
C SER A 271 -0.84 31.10 6.40
N ILE A 272 -0.66 31.95 7.41
CA ILE A 272 0.59 32.66 7.70
C ILE A 272 1.32 31.96 8.85
N ASN A 273 2.60 31.67 8.62
CA ASN A 273 3.57 31.31 9.65
C ASN A 273 4.31 32.57 10.08
N ASP A 274 3.93 33.08 11.25
CA ASP A 274 4.45 34.31 11.83
C ASP A 274 5.93 34.21 12.24
N GLU A 275 6.42 33.01 12.57
CA GLU A 275 7.81 32.82 13.02
C GLU A 275 8.81 32.93 11.86
N ASN A 276 8.44 32.38 10.70
CA ASN A 276 9.31 32.33 9.52
C ASN A 276 8.95 33.37 8.45
N ASN A 277 7.91 34.22 8.68
CA ASN A 277 7.37 35.15 7.69
C ASN A 277 7.01 34.44 6.37
N GLN A 278 6.36 33.29 6.47
CA GLN A 278 5.96 32.46 5.33
C GLN A 278 4.45 32.44 5.19
N VAL A 279 3.96 32.37 3.95
CA VAL A 279 2.54 32.34 3.62
C VAL A 279 2.27 31.19 2.69
N LEU A 280 1.31 30.35 3.06
CA LEU A 280 0.78 29.31 2.21
C LEU A 280 -0.52 29.78 1.58
N ILE A 281 -0.64 29.53 0.28
CA ILE A 281 -1.86 29.78 -0.48
C ILE A 281 -2.23 28.49 -1.20
N GLY A 282 -3.37 27.91 -0.84
CA GLY A 282 -3.93 26.74 -1.51
C GLY A 282 -4.95 27.15 -2.56
N ILE A 283 -4.77 26.68 -3.80
CA ILE A 283 -5.64 27.00 -4.94
C ILE A 283 -6.17 25.68 -5.52
N PRO A 284 -7.32 25.16 -5.02
CA PRO A 284 -7.82 23.84 -5.37
C PRO A 284 -8.23 23.71 -6.84
N SER A 285 -8.74 24.78 -7.44
CA SER A 285 -9.14 24.86 -8.86
C SER A 285 -8.00 24.55 -9.83
N VAL A 286 -6.75 24.85 -9.45
CA VAL A 286 -5.54 24.56 -10.22
C VAL A 286 -4.65 23.49 -9.57
N ASN A 287 -5.17 22.80 -8.55
CA ASN A 287 -4.51 21.70 -7.85
C ASN A 287 -3.10 22.04 -7.32
N THR A 288 -2.92 23.24 -6.76
CA THR A 288 -1.59 23.75 -6.39
C THR A 288 -1.60 24.45 -5.04
N VAL A 289 -0.55 24.26 -4.25
CA VAL A 289 -0.24 25.05 -3.05
C VAL A 289 1.05 25.83 -3.29
N ILE A 290 1.07 27.09 -2.88
CA ILE A 290 2.13 28.03 -3.15
C ILE A 290 2.69 28.53 -1.82
N LEU A 291 4.01 28.61 -1.75
CA LEU A 291 4.75 29.20 -0.65
C LEU A 291 5.29 30.57 -1.09
N LEU A 292 4.89 31.61 -0.38
CA LEU A 292 5.43 32.96 -0.48
C LEU A 292 6.19 33.31 0.81
N PHE A 293 7.30 34.02 0.68
CA PHE A 293 7.98 34.65 1.81
C PHE A 293 7.57 36.12 1.90
N ILE A 294 7.48 36.65 3.12
CA ILE A 294 7.26 38.06 3.37
C ILE A 294 8.60 38.69 3.71
N SER A 295 9.09 39.54 2.82
CA SER A 295 10.15 40.48 3.16
C SER A 295 9.52 41.57 4.01
N THR A 296 10.12 41.95 5.13
CA THR A 296 9.61 43.02 6.03
C THR A 296 10.27 44.37 5.78
N SER A 297 11.24 44.45 4.88
CA SER A 297 11.96 45.70 4.56
C SER A 297 12.51 45.69 3.12
N PRO A 298 11.73 46.12 2.11
CA PRO A 298 10.34 46.60 2.20
C PRO A 298 9.34 45.45 2.43
N LEU A 299 8.14 45.79 2.92
CA LEU A 299 7.03 44.84 3.10
C LEU A 299 6.52 44.39 1.72
N GLN A 300 6.86 43.17 1.29
CA GLN A 300 6.52 42.64 -0.04
C GLN A 300 6.50 41.12 -0.08
N PHE A 301 5.79 40.56 -1.06
CA PHE A 301 5.86 39.14 -1.39
C PHE A 301 7.16 38.81 -2.11
N VAL A 302 7.77 37.71 -1.70
CA VAL A 302 8.89 37.07 -2.40
C VAL A 302 8.44 35.66 -2.74
N TYR A 303 8.36 35.35 -4.04
CA TYR A 303 7.99 34.01 -4.47
C TYR A 303 8.98 32.98 -3.94
N GLY A 304 8.47 31.95 -3.25
CA GLY A 304 9.26 30.84 -2.76
C GLY A 304 9.22 29.68 -3.73
N ALA A 305 8.13 28.92 -3.71
CA ALA A 305 7.96 27.71 -4.49
C ALA A 305 6.49 27.33 -4.64
N MET A 306 6.21 26.30 -5.44
CA MET A 306 4.87 25.73 -5.61
C MET A 306 4.93 24.21 -5.59
N HIS A 307 3.85 23.58 -5.15
CA HIS A 307 3.70 22.13 -5.16
C HIS A 307 2.32 21.74 -5.70
N SER A 308 2.29 20.74 -6.58
CA SER A 308 1.06 20.21 -7.18
C SER A 308 0.96 18.71 -7.00
N ASN A 309 -0.22 18.20 -6.64
CA ASN A 309 -0.43 16.78 -6.33
C ASN A 309 -0.89 15.96 -7.55
N GLY A 310 -0.03 15.81 -8.56
CA GLY A 310 -0.32 14.94 -9.71
C GLY A 310 -1.43 15.47 -10.62
N LYS A 311 -2.36 14.59 -11.04
CA LYS A 311 -3.43 14.86 -12.04
C LYS A 311 -4.86 14.87 -11.48
N THR A 312 -5.03 14.78 -10.16
CA THR A 312 -6.35 14.95 -9.53
C THR A 312 -6.61 16.44 -9.30
N LEU A 313 -7.86 16.87 -9.11
CA LEU A 313 -8.19 18.25 -8.71
C LEU A 313 -8.49 18.30 -7.21
N GLY A 314 -8.39 19.48 -6.60
CA GLY A 314 -8.79 19.75 -5.21
C GLY A 314 -7.68 19.69 -4.16
N TYR A 315 -6.41 19.65 -4.57
CA TYR A 315 -5.27 19.86 -3.69
C TYR A 315 -5.17 21.33 -3.24
N GLY A 316 -5.08 21.56 -1.93
CA GLY A 316 -5.00 22.91 -1.38
C GLY A 316 -6.36 23.52 -1.04
N LYS A 317 -7.41 22.71 -0.87
CA LYS A 317 -8.72 23.19 -0.40
C LYS A 317 -8.60 23.98 0.91
N ALA A 318 -7.80 23.46 1.84
CA ALA A 318 -7.42 24.15 3.06
C ALA A 318 -5.94 23.91 3.33
N VAL A 319 -5.23 24.93 3.77
CA VAL A 319 -3.82 24.87 4.15
C VAL A 319 -3.65 25.44 5.56
N GLN A 320 -2.88 24.78 6.40
CA GLN A 320 -2.65 25.20 7.77
C GLN A 320 -1.23 24.87 8.22
N TRP A 321 -0.61 25.78 8.97
CA TRP A 321 0.65 25.53 9.65
C TRP A 321 0.43 24.77 10.97
N LEU A 322 1.21 23.73 11.20
CA LEU A 322 1.23 22.98 12.45
C LEU A 322 2.58 23.19 13.14
N GLY A 323 2.71 24.33 13.83
CA GLY A 323 4.00 24.80 14.31
C GLY A 323 4.83 25.43 13.19
N THR A 324 6.15 25.32 13.28
CA THR A 324 7.10 26.03 12.40
C THR A 324 7.33 25.38 11.05
N ASP A 325 7.40 24.05 11.03
CA ASP A 325 7.97 23.30 9.89
C ASP A 325 7.01 22.25 9.31
N ILE A 326 5.85 22.06 9.92
CA ILE A 326 4.85 21.09 9.46
C ILE A 326 3.69 21.83 8.81
N VAL A 327 3.28 21.35 7.64
CA VAL A 327 2.16 21.86 6.87
C VAL A 327 1.09 20.79 6.75
N ALA A 328 -0.15 21.14 7.11
CA ALA A 328 -1.33 20.33 6.84
C ALA A 328 -2.06 20.86 5.61
N ILE A 329 -2.35 19.96 4.66
CA ILE A 329 -3.04 20.28 3.41
C ILE A 329 -4.25 19.36 3.26
N LEU A 330 -5.42 19.95 3.16
CA LEU A 330 -6.63 19.23 2.79
C LEU A 330 -6.66 19.01 1.28
N VAL A 331 -6.87 17.75 0.91
CA VAL A 331 -6.93 17.28 -0.46
C VAL A 331 -8.26 16.59 -0.68
N ASN A 332 -9.13 17.26 -1.44
CA ASN A 332 -10.40 16.69 -1.85
C ASN A 332 -10.22 16.16 -3.26
N THR A 333 -10.43 14.86 -3.46
CA THR A 333 -10.27 14.29 -4.80
C THR A 333 -11.57 14.45 -5.56
N TYR A 334 -11.53 15.30 -6.59
CA TYR A 334 -12.66 15.48 -7.51
C TYR A 334 -12.46 14.68 -8.80
N SER A 335 -13.56 14.15 -9.34
CA SER A 335 -13.62 13.71 -10.74
C SER A 335 -13.52 14.91 -11.70
N LEU A 336 -13.28 14.66 -13.00
CA LEU A 336 -13.27 15.73 -14.02
C LEU A 336 -14.61 16.47 -14.15
N ASN A 337 -15.70 15.88 -13.66
CA ASN A 337 -17.02 16.53 -13.56
C ASN A 337 -17.22 17.23 -12.22
N ASN A 338 -16.16 17.44 -11.43
CA ASN A 338 -16.16 18.05 -10.10
C ASN A 338 -17.03 17.33 -9.05
N ILE A 339 -17.33 16.04 -9.26
CA ILE A 339 -17.97 15.21 -8.24
C ILE A 339 -16.91 14.74 -7.24
N TRP A 340 -17.15 15.01 -5.95
CA TRP A 340 -16.30 14.61 -4.85
C TRP A 340 -16.22 13.09 -4.71
N SER A 341 -15.01 12.56 -4.53
CA SER A 341 -14.78 11.11 -4.36
C SER A 341 -14.16 10.72 -3.02
N SER A 342 -13.24 11.54 -2.48
CA SER A 342 -12.59 11.29 -1.19
C SER A 342 -11.97 12.57 -0.63
N SER A 343 -11.71 12.58 0.69
CA SER A 343 -11.02 13.68 1.37
C SER A 343 -9.88 13.11 2.20
N GLN A 344 -8.71 13.72 2.11
CA GLN A 344 -7.52 13.30 2.82
C GLN A 344 -6.73 14.52 3.30
N ILE A 345 -6.09 14.40 4.46
CA ILE A 345 -5.23 15.44 5.02
C ILE A 345 -3.79 14.97 4.88
N TYR A 346 -2.99 15.71 4.13
CA TYR A 346 -1.58 15.43 3.90
C TYR A 346 -0.76 16.27 4.87
N LEU A 347 0.12 15.62 5.62
CA LEU A 347 1.08 16.28 6.49
C LEU A 347 2.45 16.22 5.84
N TYR A 348 3.03 17.40 5.63
CA TYR A 348 4.35 17.56 5.03
C TYR A 348 5.30 18.24 6.00
N GLU A 349 6.55 17.84 5.94
CA GLU A 349 7.65 18.57 6.55
C GLU A 349 8.28 19.50 5.50
N LEU A 350 8.55 20.74 5.89
CA LEU A 350 9.17 21.74 5.04
C LEU A 350 10.63 21.37 4.77
N GLY A 351 11.01 21.29 3.50
CA GLY A 351 12.41 21.12 3.12
C GLY A 351 13.20 22.42 3.13
N ASN A 352 14.53 22.32 3.11
CA ASN A 352 15.39 23.51 2.96
C ASN A 352 14.99 24.32 1.71
N ASN A 353 14.64 25.59 1.95
CA ASN A 353 13.98 26.60 1.10
C ASN A 353 14.61 26.95 -0.28
N THR A 354 15.27 26.02 -0.98
CA THR A 354 16.05 26.33 -2.19
C THR A 354 15.61 25.59 -3.46
N THR A 355 14.55 24.78 -3.42
CA THR A 355 14.07 24.01 -4.58
C THR A 355 12.69 24.45 -5.07
N THR A 356 12.40 24.19 -6.35
CA THR A 356 11.08 24.39 -6.99
C THR A 356 9.93 23.66 -6.30
N ASN A 357 10.24 22.78 -5.35
CA ASN A 357 9.30 22.11 -4.46
C ASN A 357 9.75 22.32 -3.00
N PHE A 358 8.88 22.89 -2.16
CA PHE A 358 9.13 23.15 -0.73
C PHE A 358 8.59 22.05 0.19
N LEU A 359 7.65 21.24 -0.31
CA LEU A 359 7.10 20.07 0.38
C LEU A 359 7.95 18.87 -0.04
N THR A 360 9.10 18.69 0.61
CA THR A 360 10.10 17.69 0.22
C THR A 360 9.79 16.30 0.74
N THR A 361 9.12 16.20 1.89
CA THR A 361 8.89 14.92 2.57
C THR A 361 7.45 14.84 3.07
N LEU A 362 6.68 13.94 2.46
CA LEU A 362 5.36 13.56 2.95
C LEU A 362 5.54 12.77 4.25
N GLN A 363 5.12 13.34 5.38
CA GLN A 363 5.22 12.69 6.67
C GLN A 363 4.13 11.62 6.82
N SER A 364 2.89 11.96 6.45
CA SER A 364 1.75 11.04 6.54
C SER A 364 0.53 11.56 5.80
N ILE A 365 -0.39 10.66 5.50
CA ILE A 365 -1.75 10.97 5.02
C ILE A 365 -2.74 10.52 6.09
N LEU A 366 -3.75 11.32 6.38
CA LEU A 366 -4.86 10.99 7.27
C LEU A 366 -6.16 10.92 6.44
N PRO A 367 -6.99 9.86 6.59
CA PRO A 367 -6.81 8.68 7.45
C PRO A 367 -5.68 7.75 6.97
N ASN A 368 -5.10 6.99 7.90
CA ASN A 368 -4.17 5.88 7.60
C ASN A 368 -4.45 4.67 8.50
N ILE A 369 -3.61 3.63 8.39
CA ILE A 369 -3.73 2.36 9.12
C ILE A 369 -3.71 2.57 10.64
N GLN A 370 -2.91 3.50 11.16
CA GLN A 370 -2.85 3.79 12.60
C GLN A 370 -3.94 4.80 13.01
N GLN A 371 -4.22 5.77 12.17
CA GLN A 371 -5.14 6.88 12.42
C GLN A 371 -6.38 6.73 11.54
N THR A 372 -7.29 5.86 11.96
CA THR A 372 -8.56 5.64 11.26
C THR A 372 -9.58 6.67 11.70
N ILE A 373 -10.40 7.11 10.74
CA ILE A 373 -11.49 8.06 10.96
C ILE A 373 -12.69 7.33 11.57
N ALA A 374 -13.31 7.92 12.61
CA ALA A 374 -14.56 7.41 13.17
C ALA A 374 -15.66 7.27 12.11
N ALA A 375 -16.50 6.24 12.22
CA ALA A 375 -17.63 6.03 11.30
C ALA A 375 -18.67 7.16 11.33
N THR A 376 -18.62 8.04 12.32
CA THR A 376 -19.48 9.22 12.46
C THR A 376 -19.06 10.39 11.57
N ILE A 377 -17.85 10.35 10.98
CA ILE A 377 -17.36 11.43 10.12
C ILE A 377 -18.11 11.42 8.79
N GLY A 378 -18.59 12.60 8.40
CA GLY A 378 -19.21 12.82 7.11
C GLY A 378 -18.26 12.39 5.97
N PRO A 379 -18.81 12.04 4.80
CA PRO A 379 -18.01 11.55 3.67
C PRO A 379 -17.03 12.61 3.12
N MET A 380 -17.25 13.89 3.43
CA MET A 380 -16.52 15.03 2.88
C MET A 380 -15.98 15.92 3.99
N LEU A 381 -14.69 16.24 3.94
CA LEU A 381 -14.04 17.20 4.84
C LEU A 381 -13.99 18.56 4.16
N LEU A 382 -14.58 19.59 4.75
CA LEU A 382 -14.75 20.89 4.12
C LEU A 382 -13.53 21.80 4.31
N THR A 383 -13.05 21.91 5.55
CA THR A 383 -11.95 22.84 5.90
C THR A 383 -11.12 22.36 7.08
N LEU A 384 -9.95 22.99 7.24
CA LEU A 384 -8.99 22.77 8.33
C LEU A 384 -8.66 24.11 9.01
N VAL A 385 -8.61 24.10 10.34
CA VAL A 385 -8.11 25.23 11.13
C VAL A 385 -7.06 24.71 12.11
N SER A 386 -5.98 25.46 12.31
CA SER A 386 -4.92 25.14 13.27
C SER A 386 -4.90 26.10 14.45
N THR A 387 -4.37 25.65 15.58
CA THR A 387 -4.02 26.52 16.71
C THR A 387 -2.51 26.67 16.84
N GLN A 388 -2.03 27.70 17.56
CA GLN A 388 -0.59 27.93 17.75
C GLN A 388 0.13 26.74 18.41
N ASN A 389 -0.55 26.00 19.30
CA ASN A 389 -0.01 24.77 19.90
C ASN A 389 -0.11 23.51 19.00
N GLY A 390 -0.36 23.65 17.69
CA GLY A 390 -0.34 22.55 16.73
C GLY A 390 -1.53 21.58 16.83
N LYS A 391 -2.67 22.06 17.34
CA LYS A 391 -3.95 21.32 17.27
C LYS A 391 -4.56 21.53 15.89
N LEU A 392 -5.16 20.49 15.33
CA LEU A 392 -5.86 20.56 14.05
C LEU A 392 -7.36 20.33 14.25
N ILE A 393 -8.17 21.27 13.78
CA ILE A 393 -9.62 21.23 13.80
C ILE A 393 -10.10 20.95 12.37
N VAL A 394 -11.01 19.99 12.23
CA VAL A 394 -11.57 19.57 10.93
C VAL A 394 -13.08 19.71 10.97
N LEU A 395 -13.67 20.35 9.95
CA LEU A 395 -15.12 20.45 9.76
C LEU A 395 -15.55 19.52 8.61
N ASP A 396 -16.60 18.73 8.82
CA ASP A 396 -17.18 17.87 7.79
C ASP A 396 -18.45 18.45 7.15
N SER A 397 -18.90 17.83 6.05
CA SER A 397 -20.12 18.24 5.31
C SER A 397 -21.42 18.09 6.09
N SER A 398 -21.40 17.44 7.25
CA SER A 398 -22.57 17.30 8.12
C SER A 398 -22.59 18.33 9.26
N GLY A 399 -21.61 19.24 9.31
CA GLY A 399 -21.48 20.23 10.38
C GLY A 399 -20.91 19.63 11.67
N ASN A 400 -20.13 18.55 11.59
CA ASN A 400 -19.42 18.02 12.75
C ASN A 400 -17.98 18.55 12.80
N ILE A 401 -17.54 18.89 14.01
CA ILE A 401 -16.16 19.29 14.30
C ILE A 401 -15.37 18.15 14.92
N TYR A 402 -14.20 17.85 14.34
CA TYR A 402 -13.21 16.93 14.87
C TYR A 402 -11.98 17.68 15.35
N ILE A 403 -11.49 17.33 16.53
CA ILE A 403 -10.33 17.98 17.16
C ILE A 403 -9.22 16.95 17.27
N ILE A 404 -8.15 17.14 16.49
CA ILE A 404 -6.94 16.33 16.53
C ILE A 404 -5.93 17.07 17.40
N LEU A 405 -5.78 16.58 18.62
CA LEU A 405 -4.83 17.08 19.59
C LEU A 405 -3.44 16.49 19.29
N PRO A 406 -2.36 17.26 19.45
CA PRO A 406 -1.01 16.72 19.31
C PRO A 406 -0.76 15.67 20.41
N SER A 407 -0.18 14.54 20.02
CA SER A 407 0.22 13.49 20.94
C SER A 407 1.68 13.69 21.39
N GLN A 408 2.00 13.23 22.60
CA GLN A 408 3.36 13.28 23.12
C GLN A 408 4.29 12.31 22.37
N PRO A 409 5.63 12.48 22.46
CA PRO A 409 6.58 11.50 21.94
C PRO A 409 6.23 10.09 22.43
N GLY A 410 6.32 9.11 21.53
CA GLY A 410 5.91 7.73 21.78
C GLY A 410 4.43 7.45 21.57
N PHE A 411 3.58 8.46 21.34
CA PHE A 411 2.14 8.28 21.11
C PHE A 411 1.75 8.89 19.77
N TYR A 412 0.71 8.38 19.13
CA TYR A 412 0.06 9.02 17.99
C TYR A 412 -1.38 9.45 18.34
N SER A 413 -1.94 10.37 17.55
CA SER A 413 -3.30 10.87 17.75
C SER A 413 -4.30 9.98 17.02
N ASP A 414 -5.13 9.27 17.76
CA ASP A 414 -6.15 8.35 17.24
C ASP A 414 -7.53 9.02 17.25
N ILE A 415 -8.24 8.98 16.12
CA ILE A 415 -9.56 9.61 15.93
C ILE A 415 -10.68 8.57 15.71
N SER A 416 -10.42 7.30 15.97
CA SER A 416 -11.36 6.21 15.73
C SER A 416 -12.58 6.22 16.68
N THR A 417 -12.43 6.76 17.89
CA THR A 417 -13.43 6.62 18.96
C THR A 417 -14.36 7.82 19.17
N GLY A 418 -14.23 8.91 18.40
CA GLY A 418 -15.14 10.06 18.51
C GLY A 418 -14.62 11.37 17.92
N TYR A 419 -15.21 12.48 18.36
CA TYR A 419 -14.94 13.84 17.85
C TYR A 419 -13.63 14.48 18.35
N ILE A 420 -12.93 13.85 19.30
CA ILE A 420 -11.68 14.34 19.86
C ILE A 420 -10.69 13.20 19.84
N SER A 421 -9.49 13.45 19.32
CA SER A 421 -8.47 12.43 19.26
C SER A 421 -8.01 12.00 20.65
N THR A 422 -7.78 10.72 20.84
CA THR A 422 -7.10 10.15 21.99
C THR A 422 -5.62 9.91 21.68
N GLN A 423 -4.80 9.76 22.71
CA GLN A 423 -3.39 9.39 22.52
C GLN A 423 -3.26 7.88 22.64
N THR A 424 -2.82 7.24 21.55
CA THR A 424 -2.58 5.80 21.49
C THR A 424 -1.07 5.55 21.39
N PRO A 425 -0.48 4.67 22.23
CA PRO A 425 0.95 4.45 22.22
C PRO A 425 1.41 3.81 20.90
N CYS A 426 2.59 4.19 20.43
CA CYS A 426 3.25 3.51 19.33
C CYS A 426 3.42 2.02 19.65
N ILE A 427 3.04 1.19 18.69
CA ILE A 427 3.23 -0.26 18.76
C ILE A 427 4.71 -0.60 18.55
N GLY A 428 5.12 -1.80 18.96
CA GLY A 428 6.47 -2.29 18.70
C GLY A 428 6.82 -2.25 17.21
N GLY A 429 8.07 -1.96 16.89
CA GLY A 429 8.53 -1.70 15.52
C GLY A 429 8.30 -0.28 15.02
N THR A 430 7.58 0.55 15.79
CA THR A 430 7.31 1.96 15.45
C THR A 430 7.74 2.91 16.56
N TYR A 431 8.12 4.13 16.20
CA TYR A 431 8.56 5.16 17.13
C TYR A 431 8.00 6.53 16.76
N LYS A 432 7.96 7.43 17.73
CA LYS A 432 7.70 8.85 17.47
C LYS A 432 8.53 9.71 18.41
N SER A 433 9.47 10.47 17.87
CA SER A 433 10.43 11.25 18.64
C SER A 433 9.92 12.65 19.04
N GLN A 434 8.93 13.17 18.31
CA GLN A 434 8.45 14.54 18.47
C GLN A 434 6.95 14.60 18.78
N THR A 435 6.55 15.65 19.48
CA THR A 435 5.13 15.98 19.70
C THR A 435 4.48 16.38 18.37
N GLY A 436 3.26 15.94 18.11
CA GLY A 436 2.51 16.35 16.92
C GLY A 436 1.32 15.47 16.65
N ILE A 437 0.57 15.74 15.58
CA ILE A 437 -0.63 14.96 15.24
C ILE A 437 -0.35 13.73 14.35
N GLY A 438 0.87 13.59 13.82
CA GLY A 438 1.21 12.51 12.89
C GLY A 438 1.22 11.10 13.51
N PRO A 439 1.29 10.05 12.68
CA PRO A 439 1.39 8.66 13.11
C PRO A 439 2.78 8.34 13.70
N CYS A 440 2.99 7.09 14.11
CA CYS A 440 4.32 6.61 14.46
C CYS A 440 5.07 6.20 13.20
N HIS A 441 6.38 6.42 13.17
CA HIS A 441 7.25 6.02 12.08
C HIS A 441 7.77 4.60 12.28
N LEU A 442 7.93 3.85 11.19
CA LEU A 442 8.58 2.53 11.24
C LEU A 442 10.07 2.66 11.54
N CYS A 443 10.61 1.78 12.37
CA CYS A 443 12.06 1.67 12.56
C CYS A 443 12.74 1.22 11.26
N SER A 444 13.88 1.81 10.92
CA SER A 444 14.68 1.42 9.75
C SER A 444 15.21 -0.01 9.89
N SER A 445 15.51 -0.68 8.77
CA SER A 445 16.19 -1.97 8.77
C SER A 445 17.47 -1.94 9.61
N GLY A 446 17.73 -2.99 10.38
CA GLY A 446 18.82 -3.08 11.37
C GLY A 446 18.53 -2.38 12.70
N THR A 447 17.34 -1.80 12.88
CA THR A 447 16.92 -1.19 14.15
C THR A 447 15.56 -1.71 14.61
N LYS A 448 15.35 -1.76 15.91
CA LYS A 448 14.10 -2.19 16.56
C LYS A 448 13.66 -1.21 17.63
N THR A 449 12.46 -1.38 18.14
CA THR A 449 12.04 -0.75 19.40
C THR A 449 12.36 -1.64 20.59
N SER A 450 12.54 -1.09 21.79
CA SER A 450 12.34 -1.91 22.99
C SER A 450 10.88 -2.40 22.99
N LEU A 451 10.61 -3.65 23.35
CA LEU A 451 9.27 -4.28 23.40
C LEU A 451 8.18 -3.53 24.21
N GLN A 452 8.51 -2.36 24.74
CA GLN A 452 7.60 -1.45 25.43
C GLN A 452 6.83 -0.60 24.42
N THR A 453 5.51 -0.53 24.63
CA THR A 453 4.64 0.42 23.94
C THR A 453 5.10 1.85 24.29
N GLY A 454 4.97 2.77 23.34
CA GLY A 454 5.35 4.16 23.60
C GLY A 454 6.79 4.53 23.23
N SER A 455 7.42 3.80 22.30
CA SER A 455 8.84 4.03 21.97
C SER A 455 9.08 5.39 21.28
N ILE A 456 10.08 6.14 21.76
CA ILE A 456 10.46 7.45 21.21
C ILE A 456 11.62 7.38 20.19
N THR A 457 12.37 6.27 20.18
CA THR A 457 13.56 6.06 19.34
C THR A 457 13.72 4.58 19.01
N CYS A 458 14.40 4.28 17.90
CA CYS A 458 14.84 2.93 17.57
C CYS A 458 16.25 2.66 18.14
N VAL A 459 16.50 1.41 18.52
CA VAL A 459 17.79 0.89 18.98
C VAL A 459 18.35 -0.08 17.96
N ALA A 460 19.68 -0.19 17.85
CA ALA A 460 20.31 -1.13 16.93
C ALA A 460 20.00 -2.59 17.31
N CYS A 461 19.76 -3.42 16.29
CA CYS A 461 19.65 -4.86 16.43
C CYS A 461 21.02 -5.52 16.60
N SER A 462 21.04 -6.75 17.12
CA SER A 462 22.27 -7.56 17.22
C SER A 462 22.80 -7.92 15.82
N VAL A 463 24.12 -8.01 15.67
CA VAL A 463 24.78 -8.23 14.36
C VAL A 463 24.38 -9.58 13.71
N ASP A 464 24.08 -10.59 14.52
CA ASP A 464 23.69 -11.93 14.08
C ASP A 464 22.16 -12.16 14.13
N SER A 465 21.37 -11.10 13.97
CA SER A 465 19.91 -11.18 14.04
C SER A 465 19.22 -10.63 12.80
N PHE A 466 18.11 -11.27 12.44
CA PHE A 466 17.19 -10.80 11.42
C PHE A 466 16.35 -9.64 11.96
N CYS A 467 16.57 -8.47 11.37
CA CYS A 467 15.96 -7.21 11.78
C CYS A 467 15.52 -6.37 10.56
N PRO A 468 14.43 -6.75 9.89
CA PRO A 468 13.84 -6.01 8.76
C PRO A 468 13.27 -4.63 9.18
N LEU A 469 12.82 -3.84 8.21
CA LEU A 469 12.05 -2.62 8.45
C LEU A 469 10.90 -2.89 9.46
N GLY A 470 10.71 -2.02 10.45
CA GLY A 470 9.63 -2.17 11.43
C GLY A 470 9.85 -3.27 12.47
N SER A 471 11.10 -3.70 12.70
CA SER A 471 11.41 -4.79 13.63
C SER A 471 10.98 -4.52 15.08
N VAL A 472 10.31 -5.51 15.66
CA VAL A 472 9.86 -5.49 17.05
C VAL A 472 10.94 -6.04 17.98
N GLN A 473 11.67 -7.06 17.51
CA GLN A 473 12.70 -7.77 18.27
C GLN A 473 13.80 -8.31 17.35
N ASP A 474 14.95 -8.66 17.93
CA ASP A 474 15.99 -9.44 17.27
C ASP A 474 15.49 -10.87 17.14
N VAL A 475 15.38 -11.37 15.92
CA VAL A 475 15.07 -12.79 15.65
C VAL A 475 16.36 -13.47 15.19
N SER A 476 16.69 -14.64 15.71
CA SER A 476 17.86 -15.41 15.23
C SER A 476 17.68 -15.81 13.75
N TYR A 477 18.75 -15.77 12.96
CA TYR A 477 18.73 -16.27 11.58
C TYR A 477 18.34 -17.76 11.48
N SER A 478 18.46 -18.53 12.56
CA SER A 478 17.95 -19.90 12.63
C SER A 478 16.44 -19.99 12.38
N ALA A 479 15.67 -18.94 12.72
CA ALA A 479 14.24 -18.87 12.39
C ALA A 479 13.97 -18.74 10.89
N LEU A 480 14.99 -18.38 10.09
CA LEU A 480 14.91 -18.27 8.64
C LEU A 480 15.57 -19.43 7.90
N GLU A 481 16.11 -20.43 8.60
CA GLU A 481 16.74 -21.60 7.97
C GLU A 481 15.78 -22.27 6.97
N THR A 482 16.30 -22.51 5.77
CA THR A 482 15.58 -23.19 4.70
C THR A 482 16.11 -24.61 4.56
N THR A 483 15.22 -25.60 4.62
CA THR A 483 15.53 -27.00 4.39
C THR A 483 14.91 -27.42 3.07
N SER A 484 15.75 -27.76 2.09
CA SER A 484 15.30 -28.33 0.81
C SER A 484 15.70 -29.80 0.74
N GLN A 485 14.71 -30.67 0.54
CA GLN A 485 14.91 -32.09 0.26
C GLN A 485 14.74 -32.36 -1.24
N ALA A 486 15.56 -31.71 -2.07
CA ALA A 486 15.63 -32.04 -3.48
C ALA A 486 16.62 -33.19 -3.68
N ILE A 487 16.12 -34.39 -3.99
CA ILE A 487 16.96 -35.49 -4.47
C ILE A 487 17.03 -35.32 -6.00
N PRO A 488 18.21 -35.02 -6.58
CA PRO A 488 18.33 -34.92 -8.03
C PRO A 488 18.09 -36.30 -8.63
N TYR A 489 16.94 -36.49 -9.28
CA TYR A 489 16.73 -37.66 -10.13
C TYR A 489 17.71 -37.55 -11.33
N PRO A 490 18.50 -38.59 -11.62
CA PRO A 490 19.30 -38.61 -12.85
C PRO A 490 18.37 -38.54 -14.06
N MET A 491 18.74 -37.77 -15.08
CA MET A 491 17.94 -37.61 -16.30
C MET A 491 17.75 -38.97 -16.99
N SER A 492 16.50 -39.33 -17.25
CA SER A 492 16.20 -40.49 -18.10
C SER A 492 16.62 -40.20 -19.55
N PRO A 493 17.03 -41.23 -20.32
CA PRO A 493 17.31 -41.04 -21.73
C PRO A 493 16.08 -40.51 -22.48
N ASN A 494 16.28 -39.64 -23.47
CA ASN A 494 15.21 -39.01 -24.27
C ASN A 494 14.25 -40.01 -24.97
N SER A 495 14.57 -41.30 -24.99
CA SER A 495 13.72 -42.35 -25.57
C SER A 495 13.19 -43.29 -24.51
N VAL A 496 11.86 -43.46 -24.49
CA VAL A 496 11.14 -44.33 -23.54
C VAL A 496 10.96 -45.77 -24.04
N ARG A 497 11.32 -46.07 -25.30
CA ARG A 497 11.19 -47.43 -25.85
C ARG A 497 12.50 -48.19 -25.68
N PHE A 498 12.46 -49.32 -24.99
CA PHE A 498 13.63 -50.20 -24.81
C PHE A 498 14.32 -50.51 -26.14
N ASP A 499 13.56 -50.77 -27.21
CA ASP A 499 14.09 -51.03 -28.55
C ASP A 499 14.97 -49.87 -29.05
N ASN A 500 14.58 -48.62 -28.79
CA ASN A 500 15.35 -47.44 -29.18
C ASN A 500 16.59 -47.24 -28.31
N ILE A 501 16.50 -47.51 -27.01
CA ILE A 501 17.65 -47.45 -26.09
C ILE A 501 18.68 -48.52 -26.47
N LEU A 502 18.22 -49.73 -26.75
CA LEU A 502 19.03 -50.84 -27.23
C LEU A 502 19.67 -50.49 -28.58
N MET A 503 18.89 -50.01 -29.55
CA MET A 503 19.41 -49.61 -30.87
C MET A 503 20.40 -48.45 -30.76
N SER A 504 20.15 -47.45 -29.93
CA SER A 504 21.08 -46.34 -29.69
C SER A 504 22.42 -46.88 -29.15
N ASN A 505 22.39 -47.70 -28.11
CA ASN A 505 23.61 -48.29 -27.53
C ASN A 505 24.32 -49.30 -28.45
N MET A 506 23.60 -49.99 -29.33
CA MET A 506 24.19 -50.94 -30.28
C MET A 506 24.98 -50.25 -31.42
N PHE A 507 24.61 -49.01 -31.77
CA PHE A 507 25.14 -48.31 -32.95
C PHE A 507 25.94 -47.04 -32.62
N ILE A 508 25.97 -46.57 -31.37
CA ILE A 508 26.84 -45.47 -30.94
C ILE A 508 28.31 -45.92 -30.95
N ILE A 509 29.15 -45.11 -31.60
CA ILE A 509 30.61 -45.16 -31.51
C ILE A 509 31.05 -43.74 -31.15
N ASP A 510 31.44 -43.55 -29.89
CA ASP A 510 32.02 -42.31 -29.42
C ASP A 510 33.55 -42.46 -29.24
N SER A 511 34.25 -41.34 -29.19
CA SER A 511 35.71 -41.21 -29.06
C SER A 511 36.27 -41.70 -27.72
N SER A 512 35.41 -42.01 -26.74
CA SER A 512 35.86 -42.53 -25.44
C SER A 512 36.36 -43.97 -25.58
N ARG A 513 37.51 -44.28 -24.95
CA ARG A 513 38.13 -45.62 -25.00
C ARG A 513 37.19 -46.71 -24.49
N GLN A 514 36.34 -46.37 -23.51
CA GLN A 514 35.33 -47.27 -22.95
C GLN A 514 34.22 -47.55 -23.98
N CYS A 515 33.70 -46.55 -24.69
CA CYS A 515 32.65 -46.74 -25.67
C CYS A 515 33.08 -47.61 -26.85
N ILE A 516 34.32 -47.45 -27.34
CA ILE A 516 34.85 -48.26 -28.45
C ILE A 516 34.90 -49.76 -28.08
N VAL A 517 35.30 -50.09 -26.85
CA VAL A 517 35.45 -51.48 -26.40
C VAL A 517 34.09 -52.15 -26.12
N ILE A 518 33.12 -51.39 -25.63
CA ILE A 518 31.78 -51.88 -25.28
C ILE A 518 30.85 -51.93 -26.50
N SER A 519 31.10 -51.12 -27.52
CA SER A 519 30.24 -50.98 -28.70
C SER A 519 30.10 -52.31 -29.49
N PRO A 520 28.88 -52.86 -29.61
CA PRO A 520 28.65 -54.12 -30.34
C PRO A 520 28.98 -54.01 -31.84
N ILE A 521 28.76 -52.84 -32.44
CA ILE A 521 29.08 -52.60 -33.85
C ILE A 521 30.59 -52.63 -34.12
N PHE A 522 31.42 -52.22 -33.15
CA PHE A 522 32.88 -52.31 -33.28
C PHE A 522 33.33 -53.77 -33.41
N TRP A 523 32.81 -54.67 -32.56
CA TRP A 523 33.10 -56.10 -32.63
C TRP A 523 32.51 -56.76 -33.88
N ALA A 524 31.33 -56.33 -34.34
CA ALA A 524 30.77 -56.77 -35.60
C ALA A 524 31.64 -56.35 -36.79
N LEU A 525 32.15 -55.12 -36.81
CA LEU A 525 33.07 -54.62 -37.84
C LEU A 525 34.40 -55.36 -37.85
N ILE A 526 34.99 -55.66 -36.68
CA ILE A 526 36.20 -56.50 -36.58
C ILE A 526 35.91 -57.89 -37.16
N THR A 527 34.77 -58.48 -36.83
CA THR A 527 34.38 -59.81 -37.33
C THR A 527 34.21 -59.80 -38.84
N ILE A 528 33.61 -58.75 -39.40
CA ILE A 528 33.49 -58.54 -40.85
C ILE A 528 34.87 -58.35 -41.49
N LEU A 529 35.77 -57.55 -40.88
CA LEU A 529 37.13 -57.33 -41.38
C LEU A 529 37.95 -58.62 -41.41
N ILE A 530 37.89 -59.43 -40.35
CA ILE A 530 38.51 -60.76 -40.30
C ILE A 530 37.91 -61.65 -41.39
N GLY A 531 36.58 -61.64 -41.55
CA GLY A 531 35.88 -62.35 -42.61
C GLY A 531 36.34 -61.94 -44.02
N ILE A 532 36.47 -60.64 -44.28
CA ILE A 532 36.97 -60.10 -45.56
C ILE A 532 38.43 -60.50 -45.79
N ASN A 533 39.29 -60.46 -44.77
CA ASN A 533 40.67 -60.91 -44.90
C ASN A 533 40.75 -62.41 -45.25
N ILE A 534 39.93 -63.23 -44.60
CA ILE A 534 39.81 -64.66 -44.95
C ILE A 534 39.34 -64.80 -46.40
N LEU A 535 38.37 -64.00 -46.83
CA LEU A 535 37.86 -63.99 -48.20
C LEU A 535 38.95 -63.59 -49.21
N ILE A 536 39.74 -62.55 -48.94
CA ILE A 536 40.87 -62.11 -49.78
C ILE A 536 41.93 -63.21 -49.88
N VAL A 537 42.34 -63.80 -48.74
CA VAL A 537 43.29 -64.93 -48.72
C VAL A 537 42.76 -66.08 -49.57
N MET A 538 41.46 -66.36 -49.51
CA MET A 538 40.81 -67.43 -50.28
C MET A 538 40.68 -67.10 -51.77
N ILE A 539 40.44 -65.84 -52.16
CA ILE A 539 40.47 -65.39 -53.57
C ILE A 539 41.89 -65.51 -54.14
N VAL A 540 42.89 -65.06 -53.38
CA VAL A 540 44.30 -65.20 -53.77
C VAL A 540 44.63 -66.68 -53.94
N LEU A 541 44.22 -67.54 -53.01
CA LEU A 541 44.36 -68.99 -53.14
C LEU A 541 43.61 -69.57 -54.36
N LYS A 542 42.47 -69.00 -54.78
CA LYS A 542 41.73 -69.37 -56.00
C LYS A 542 42.51 -69.03 -57.27
N TYR A 543 43.24 -67.92 -57.28
CA TYR A 543 44.08 -67.51 -58.43
C TYR A 543 45.35 -68.38 -58.57
N PHE A 544 45.89 -68.89 -57.46
CA PHE A 544 47.08 -69.76 -57.43
C PHE A 544 46.80 -71.27 -57.65
N VAL A 545 45.60 -71.66 -58.09
CA VAL A 545 45.13 -73.06 -58.25
C VAL A 545 45.88 -73.88 -59.31
N SER A 546 46.73 -73.28 -60.14
CA SER A 546 47.57 -74.01 -61.11
C SER A 546 48.75 -74.78 -60.48
N THR A 547 49.01 -74.65 -59.17
CA THR A 547 50.07 -75.39 -58.47
C THR A 547 49.53 -76.51 -57.56
N PRO A 548 50.16 -77.71 -57.53
CA PRO A 548 49.68 -78.87 -56.76
C PRO A 548 49.68 -78.65 -55.23
N ARG A 549 50.49 -77.72 -54.71
CA ARG A 549 50.48 -77.34 -53.28
C ARG A 549 49.24 -76.52 -52.87
N GLY A 550 48.71 -75.68 -53.76
CA GLY A 550 47.49 -74.89 -53.49
C GLY A 550 46.23 -75.74 -53.36
N LYS A 551 46.16 -76.86 -54.09
CA LYS A 551 45.02 -77.80 -54.07
C LYS A 551 44.88 -78.53 -52.72
N ASN A 552 45.99 -78.88 -52.08
CA ASN A 552 45.99 -79.52 -50.75
C ASN A 552 45.61 -78.54 -49.62
N ILE A 553 46.06 -77.29 -49.67
CA ILE A 553 45.71 -76.27 -48.68
C ILE A 553 44.22 -75.92 -48.77
N ARG A 554 43.70 -75.74 -49.99
CA ARG A 554 42.27 -75.48 -50.23
C ARG A 554 41.38 -76.61 -49.68
N ASN A 555 41.75 -77.86 -49.87
CA ASN A 555 40.98 -78.99 -49.34
C ASN A 555 40.99 -79.05 -47.80
N ARG A 556 42.13 -78.72 -47.14
CA ARG A 556 42.17 -78.63 -45.67
C ARG A 556 41.27 -77.53 -45.13
N ILE A 557 41.30 -76.34 -45.75
CA ILE A 557 40.44 -75.22 -45.35
C ILE A 557 38.97 -75.51 -45.63
N LYS A 558 38.64 -76.13 -46.78
CA LYS A 558 37.27 -76.58 -47.10
C LYS A 558 36.75 -77.63 -46.11
N THR A 559 37.64 -78.45 -45.55
CA THR A 559 37.27 -79.43 -44.51
C THR A 559 37.00 -78.74 -43.16
N PHE A 560 37.81 -77.74 -42.81
CA PHE A 560 37.66 -76.97 -41.55
C PHE A 560 36.39 -76.14 -41.52
N PHE A 561 36.05 -75.46 -42.63
CA PHE A 561 34.83 -74.65 -42.74
C PHE A 561 33.61 -75.43 -43.28
N ARG A 562 33.67 -76.76 -43.36
CA ARG A 562 32.56 -77.58 -43.87
C ARG A 562 31.29 -77.51 -43.00
N GLN A 563 31.45 -77.20 -41.72
CA GLN A 563 30.36 -77.10 -40.74
C GLN A 563 29.86 -75.67 -40.53
N THR A 564 30.53 -74.68 -41.12
CA THR A 564 30.11 -73.28 -41.08
C THR A 564 29.53 -72.90 -42.44
N ASP A 565 28.43 -72.16 -42.48
CA ASP A 565 27.75 -71.73 -43.72
C ASP A 565 28.58 -70.77 -44.61
N LEU A 566 29.87 -70.59 -44.27
CA LEU A 566 30.87 -69.94 -45.08
C LEU A 566 31.16 -70.68 -46.40
N VAL A 567 30.81 -71.97 -46.55
CA VAL A 567 31.13 -72.74 -47.78
C VAL A 567 29.92 -73.52 -48.32
N GLY A 568 29.02 -72.83 -49.01
CA GLY A 568 27.97 -73.44 -49.83
C GLY A 568 28.37 -73.64 -51.30
N GLU A 569 27.76 -74.61 -51.98
CA GLU A 569 27.87 -74.81 -53.45
C GLU A 569 27.07 -73.73 -54.20
N GLY A 570 27.57 -72.50 -54.15
CA GLY A 570 26.98 -71.31 -54.78
C GLY A 570 27.60 -70.09 -54.13
N GLU A 571 28.29 -69.25 -54.91
CA GLU A 571 29.19 -68.19 -54.44
C GLU A 571 28.49 -67.06 -53.65
N MET A 572 28.06 -67.31 -52.41
CA MET A 572 27.59 -66.27 -51.50
C MET A 572 28.25 -66.36 -50.11
N TRP A 573 29.57 -66.13 -50.10
CA TRP A 573 30.43 -66.00 -48.91
C TRP A 573 30.00 -64.88 -47.96
N VAL A 574 29.25 -63.92 -48.50
CA VAL A 574 28.68 -62.78 -47.78
C VAL A 574 27.66 -63.25 -46.72
N GLY A 575 26.92 -64.32 -46.99
CA GLY A 575 25.89 -64.85 -46.07
C GLY A 575 26.49 -65.36 -44.75
N GLY A 576 27.53 -66.19 -44.81
CA GLY A 576 28.18 -66.72 -43.61
C GLY A 576 28.87 -65.65 -42.75
N ILE A 577 29.51 -64.64 -43.38
CA ILE A 577 30.10 -63.50 -42.66
C ILE A 577 28.99 -62.68 -41.96
N ALA A 578 27.86 -62.48 -42.63
CA ALA A 578 26.70 -61.82 -42.04
C ALA A 578 26.14 -62.60 -40.84
N SER A 579 26.06 -63.93 -40.91
CA SER A 579 25.61 -64.76 -39.79
C SER A 579 26.48 -64.62 -38.55
N PHE A 580 27.81 -64.59 -38.69
CA PHE A 580 28.72 -64.37 -37.56
C PHE A 580 28.58 -62.96 -36.96
N ALA A 581 28.43 -61.93 -37.81
CA ALA A 581 28.17 -60.57 -37.33
C ALA A 581 26.85 -60.47 -36.56
N ILE A 582 25.80 -61.16 -37.03
CA ILE A 582 24.48 -61.22 -36.35
C ILE A 582 24.60 -61.90 -34.98
N ILE A 583 25.33 -63.02 -34.87
CA ILE A 583 25.53 -63.73 -33.58
C ILE A 583 26.22 -62.83 -32.55
N VAL A 584 27.22 -62.05 -32.97
CA VAL A 584 27.88 -61.08 -32.10
C VAL A 584 26.88 -60.03 -31.63
N LEU A 585 26.12 -59.42 -32.53
CA LEU A 585 25.12 -58.40 -32.18
C LEU A 585 24.04 -58.93 -31.23
N VAL A 586 23.54 -60.15 -31.44
CA VAL A 586 22.52 -60.77 -30.57
C VAL A 586 23.07 -61.06 -29.18
N SER A 587 24.31 -61.53 -29.07
CA SER A 587 24.95 -61.84 -27.78
C SER A 587 25.14 -60.58 -26.93
N PHE A 588 25.58 -59.48 -27.57
CA PHE A 588 25.71 -58.18 -26.91
C PHE A 588 24.34 -57.58 -26.55
N ALA A 589 23.33 -57.73 -27.40
CA ALA A 589 21.97 -57.29 -27.09
C ALA A 589 21.40 -58.00 -25.85
N TYR A 590 21.65 -59.31 -25.72
CA TYR A 590 21.27 -60.08 -24.54
C TYR A 590 22.02 -59.61 -23.27
N ALA A 591 23.34 -59.43 -23.36
CA ALA A 591 24.15 -58.97 -22.23
C ALA A 591 23.78 -57.55 -21.77
N PHE A 592 23.52 -56.65 -22.72
CA PHE A 592 23.02 -55.30 -22.45
C PHE A 592 21.65 -55.35 -21.78
N SER A 593 20.71 -56.12 -22.34
CA SER A 593 19.36 -56.27 -21.78
C SER A 593 19.40 -56.73 -20.32
N ASN A 594 20.12 -57.81 -20.04
CA ASN A 594 20.26 -58.34 -18.68
C ASN A 594 20.90 -57.32 -17.73
N SER A 595 21.96 -56.61 -18.16
CA SER A 595 22.64 -55.62 -17.32
C SER A 595 21.78 -54.36 -17.10
N PHE A 596 21.03 -53.93 -18.12
CA PHE A 596 20.09 -52.81 -18.04
C PHE A 596 18.94 -53.10 -17.08
N TYR A 597 18.38 -54.32 -17.11
CA TYR A 597 17.36 -54.74 -16.15
C TYR A 597 17.86 -54.74 -14.70
N THR A 598 19.15 -55.03 -14.45
CA THR A 598 19.74 -55.01 -13.10
C THR A 598 20.06 -53.60 -12.57
N GLN A 599 19.85 -52.53 -13.36
CA GLN A 599 20.07 -51.14 -12.91
C GLN A 599 18.91 -50.55 -12.10
N TYR A 600 17.99 -51.39 -11.65
CA TYR A 600 16.88 -51.00 -10.80
C TYR A 600 16.98 -51.74 -9.46
N PRO A 601 16.81 -51.06 -8.31
CA PRO A 601 16.43 -49.65 -8.16
C PRO A 601 17.61 -48.67 -8.31
N ILE A 602 17.33 -47.48 -8.83
CA ILE A 602 18.33 -46.52 -9.34
C ILE A 602 19.23 -45.91 -8.25
N GLU A 603 18.77 -45.91 -6.99
CA GLU A 603 19.44 -45.29 -5.85
C GLU A 603 20.57 -46.16 -5.27
N LEU A 604 20.62 -47.45 -5.64
CA LEU A 604 21.62 -48.41 -5.15
C LEU A 604 22.74 -48.70 -6.17
N VAL A 605 22.58 -48.23 -7.41
CA VAL A 605 23.42 -48.64 -8.53
C VAL A 605 24.30 -47.47 -9.01
N ASN A 606 25.62 -47.66 -8.90
CA ASN A 606 26.60 -46.73 -9.47
C ASN A 606 26.54 -46.72 -11.01
N GLY A 607 27.24 -45.77 -11.65
CA GLY A 607 27.34 -45.57 -13.11
C GLY A 607 27.30 -46.82 -14.00
N SER A 608 26.91 -46.68 -15.26
CA SER A 608 26.64 -47.80 -16.18
C SER A 608 27.90 -48.27 -16.91
N PRO A 609 28.63 -49.29 -16.42
CA PRO A 609 29.88 -49.70 -17.05
C PRO A 609 29.66 -50.47 -18.35
N PHE A 610 28.43 -50.87 -18.67
CA PHE A 610 28.06 -51.68 -19.83
C PHE A 610 27.50 -50.86 -21.00
N ALA A 611 27.42 -49.54 -20.86
CA ALA A 611 26.96 -48.61 -21.90
C ALA A 611 28.02 -47.54 -22.19
N CYS A 612 27.92 -46.89 -23.35
CA CYS A 612 28.79 -45.76 -23.69
C CYS A 612 28.48 -44.52 -22.85
N ASP A 613 27.22 -44.35 -22.49
CA ASP A 613 26.75 -43.32 -21.57
C ASP A 613 26.77 -43.89 -20.13
N PRO A 614 27.68 -43.43 -19.27
CA PRO A 614 27.76 -43.88 -17.88
C PRO A 614 26.61 -43.34 -17.02
N GLU A 615 25.82 -42.39 -17.52
CA GLU A 615 24.63 -41.81 -16.88
C GLU A 615 23.34 -42.56 -17.23
N LEU A 616 23.38 -43.47 -18.22
CA LEU A 616 22.23 -44.30 -18.57
C LEU A 616 21.71 -45.02 -17.33
N ARG A 617 20.41 -44.97 -17.03
CA ARG A 617 19.81 -45.75 -15.94
C ARG A 617 18.49 -46.33 -16.39
N ASN A 618 18.11 -47.49 -15.85
CA ASN A 618 16.77 -48.04 -16.03
C ASN A 618 15.81 -47.36 -15.04
N ALA A 619 15.29 -46.20 -15.46
CA ALA A 619 14.47 -45.31 -14.62
C ALA A 619 12.97 -45.41 -14.92
N GLN A 620 12.49 -46.48 -15.58
CA GLN A 620 11.14 -46.49 -16.13
C GLN A 620 10.07 -46.71 -15.05
N PHE A 621 9.62 -45.61 -14.44
CA PHE A 621 8.21 -45.39 -14.20
C PHE A 621 7.67 -44.64 -15.41
N ASP A 622 6.79 -45.27 -16.21
CA ASP A 622 6.04 -44.54 -17.23
C ASP A 622 5.08 -43.59 -16.49
N SER A 623 5.38 -42.29 -16.57
CA SER A 623 4.71 -41.16 -15.91
C SER A 623 4.93 -40.99 -14.40
N GLY A 624 5.47 -39.84 -14.01
CA GLY A 624 5.24 -39.31 -12.68
C GLY A 624 3.74 -39.06 -12.54
N LEU A 625 3.09 -39.80 -11.64
CA LEU A 625 1.67 -39.73 -11.31
C LEU A 625 0.75 -40.15 -12.47
N MET A 626 0.00 -41.25 -12.28
CA MET A 626 -1.20 -41.52 -13.08
C MET A 626 -2.06 -40.24 -13.18
N PRO A 627 -2.62 -39.89 -14.35
CA PRO A 627 -3.76 -38.98 -14.38
C PRO A 627 -4.87 -39.62 -13.54
N LEU A 628 -5.55 -38.81 -12.71
CA LEU A 628 -6.60 -39.14 -11.73
C LEU A 628 -7.82 -39.96 -12.24
N GLY A 629 -7.74 -40.62 -13.40
CA GLY A 629 -8.85 -41.32 -14.06
C GLY A 629 -8.52 -42.71 -14.64
N ILE A 630 -7.36 -43.31 -14.38
CA ILE A 630 -7.07 -44.71 -14.72
C ILE A 630 -7.07 -45.53 -13.43
N ALA A 631 -7.81 -46.65 -13.39
CA ALA A 631 -7.80 -47.52 -12.23
C ALA A 631 -6.40 -48.14 -12.05
N PRO A 632 -5.78 -48.04 -10.87
CA PRO A 632 -4.47 -48.64 -10.61
C PRO A 632 -4.53 -50.15 -10.81
N ASN A 633 -3.44 -50.74 -11.30
CA ASN A 633 -3.28 -52.19 -11.29
C ASN A 633 -3.13 -52.67 -9.83
N GLU A 634 -3.45 -53.94 -9.49
CA GLU A 634 -3.38 -54.44 -8.09
C GLU A 634 -2.01 -54.21 -7.41
N ASP A 635 -0.93 -54.15 -8.20
CA ASP A 635 0.44 -53.90 -7.72
C ASP A 635 0.76 -52.41 -7.49
N GLU A 636 0.02 -51.51 -8.14
CA GLU A 636 0.15 -50.05 -8.02
C GLU A 636 -0.81 -49.48 -6.97
N GLU A 637 -1.93 -50.17 -6.69
CA GLU A 637 -2.90 -49.76 -5.67
C GLU A 637 -2.23 -49.58 -4.30
N GLN A 638 -1.31 -50.46 -3.94
CA GLN A 638 -0.54 -50.40 -2.68
C GLN A 638 0.33 -49.15 -2.59
N MET A 639 0.92 -48.74 -3.72
CA MET A 639 1.69 -47.52 -3.82
C MET A 639 0.78 -46.29 -3.61
N PHE A 640 -0.41 -46.28 -4.20
CA PHE A 640 -1.38 -45.18 -4.01
C PHE A 640 -1.98 -45.16 -2.60
N VAL A 641 -2.17 -46.31 -1.95
CA VAL A 641 -2.57 -46.41 -0.54
C VAL A 641 -1.52 -45.74 0.35
N LEU A 642 -0.25 -46.11 0.22
CA LEU A 642 0.86 -45.44 0.93
C LEU A 642 0.94 -43.93 0.64
N LEU A 643 0.62 -43.51 -0.57
CA LEU A 643 0.60 -42.09 -0.94
C LEU A 643 -0.55 -41.32 -0.29
N ASN A 644 -1.73 -41.95 -0.19
CA ASN A 644 -2.96 -41.37 0.35
C ASN A 644 -3.00 -41.41 1.89
N GLU A 645 -2.33 -42.39 2.51
CA GLU A 645 -2.28 -42.53 3.98
C GLU A 645 -1.25 -41.62 4.64
N GLN A 646 -0.27 -41.10 3.91
CA GLN A 646 0.69 -40.14 4.48
C GLN A 646 -0.01 -38.83 4.82
N GLN A 647 -0.11 -38.54 6.11
CA GLN A 647 -0.60 -37.28 6.61
C GLN A 647 0.49 -36.21 6.52
N PHE A 648 0.10 -35.02 6.07
CA PHE A 648 0.98 -33.86 6.03
C PHE A 648 0.61 -32.86 7.11
N THR A 649 1.62 -32.27 7.74
CA THR A 649 1.44 -31.13 8.62
C THR A 649 2.07 -29.92 7.95
N ILE A 650 1.26 -28.89 7.71
CA ILE A 650 1.75 -27.60 7.25
C ILE A 650 2.14 -26.75 8.47
N HIS A 651 3.29 -26.11 8.39
CA HIS A 651 3.76 -25.11 9.34
C HIS A 651 3.86 -23.77 8.63
N ILE A 652 3.39 -22.71 9.26
CA ILE A 652 3.46 -21.36 8.74
C ILE A 652 3.94 -20.45 9.85
N ASP A 653 5.12 -19.86 9.67
CA ASP A 653 5.67 -18.90 10.62
C ASP A 653 5.63 -17.50 10.03
N PHE A 654 4.94 -16.60 10.72
CA PHE A 654 5.09 -15.17 10.52
C PHE A 654 6.19 -14.68 11.45
N ILE A 655 7.26 -14.15 10.88
CA ILE A 655 8.49 -13.79 11.58
C ILE A 655 8.56 -12.27 11.73
N ASN A 656 8.97 -11.81 12.90
CA ASN A 656 9.05 -10.41 13.30
C ASN A 656 7.69 -9.71 13.14
N THR A 657 6.71 -10.19 13.92
CA THR A 657 5.31 -9.74 13.89
C THR A 657 4.74 -9.57 15.30
N LEU A 658 3.76 -8.67 15.43
CA LEU A 658 2.93 -8.51 16.63
C LEU A 658 1.57 -9.20 16.51
N PHE A 659 1.27 -9.86 15.39
CA PHE A 659 0.05 -10.63 15.23
C PHE A 659 -0.02 -11.75 16.28
N ARG A 660 -1.21 -11.90 16.86
CA ARG A 660 -1.54 -12.96 17.82
C ARG A 660 -2.46 -13.97 17.17
N CYS A 661 -2.66 -15.10 17.85
CA CYS A 661 -3.57 -16.14 17.40
C CYS A 661 -5.01 -15.63 17.20
N ASP A 662 -5.44 -14.66 18.02
CA ASP A 662 -6.77 -14.04 17.92
C ASP A 662 -6.95 -13.19 16.64
N ASP A 663 -5.85 -12.78 16.01
CA ASP A 663 -5.85 -11.93 14.81
C ASP A 663 -5.90 -12.75 13.52
N VAL A 664 -5.86 -14.09 13.60
CA VAL A 664 -5.83 -14.97 12.45
C VAL A 664 -7.20 -15.60 12.23
N SER A 665 -7.79 -15.36 11.07
CA SER A 665 -8.95 -16.09 10.57
C SER A 665 -8.56 -16.87 9.32
N ILE A 666 -9.24 -17.98 9.04
CA ILE A 666 -8.91 -18.85 7.91
C ILE A 666 -10.18 -19.08 7.10
N LEU A 667 -10.10 -18.90 5.78
CA LEU A 667 -11.12 -19.28 4.83
C LEU A 667 -10.60 -20.41 3.95
N GLN A 668 -11.29 -21.55 3.96
CA GLN A 668 -11.00 -22.65 3.04
C GLN A 668 -11.83 -22.49 1.77
N VAL A 669 -11.19 -22.68 0.61
CA VAL A 669 -11.87 -22.57 -0.70
C VAL A 669 -11.85 -23.93 -1.41
N LYS A 670 -12.43 -24.99 -0.79
CA LYS A 670 -13.19 -26.10 -1.46
C LYS A 670 -13.63 -27.30 -0.57
N ASP A 671 -14.88 -27.71 -0.82
CA ASP A 671 -15.60 -29.01 -0.74
C ASP A 671 -15.76 -29.85 0.54
N THR A 672 -15.15 -29.55 1.68
CA THR A 672 -15.66 -30.08 2.98
C THR A 672 -15.29 -29.13 4.10
N SER A 673 -16.29 -28.70 4.87
CA SER A 673 -16.08 -27.95 6.11
C SER A 673 -15.46 -28.88 7.15
N ILE A 674 -14.14 -28.88 7.26
CA ILE A 674 -13.49 -29.46 8.43
C ILE A 674 -13.85 -28.53 9.61
N PRO A 675 -14.42 -29.05 10.72
CA PRO A 675 -14.52 -28.27 11.95
C PRO A 675 -13.11 -27.96 12.43
N LEU A 676 -12.74 -26.69 12.44
CA LEU A 676 -11.41 -26.16 12.80
C LEU A 676 -11.16 -26.19 14.33
N ASP A 677 -11.33 -27.35 14.96
CA ASP A 677 -10.85 -27.60 16.34
C ASP A 677 -9.35 -28.00 16.37
N MET A 678 -8.61 -27.85 15.26
CA MET A 678 -7.26 -28.42 15.06
C MET A 678 -6.20 -27.42 14.52
N LEU A 679 -6.29 -26.12 14.83
CA LEU A 679 -5.16 -25.21 14.59
C LEU A 679 -4.36 -25.04 15.88
N ASP A 680 -3.15 -25.59 15.93
CA ASP A 680 -2.22 -25.26 17.01
C ASP A 680 -1.49 -23.98 16.61
N CYS A 681 -1.94 -22.87 17.19
CA CYS A 681 -1.35 -21.55 17.03
C CYS A 681 -0.55 -21.22 18.28
N GLN A 682 0.74 -20.96 18.08
CA GLN A 682 1.66 -20.65 19.18
C GLN A 682 2.49 -19.42 18.85
N VAL A 683 2.56 -18.51 19.80
CA VAL A 683 3.57 -17.44 19.79
C VAL A 683 4.85 -18.05 20.38
N GLN A 684 5.92 -18.12 19.57
CA GLN A 684 7.19 -18.68 20.03
C GLN A 684 7.80 -17.80 21.14
N ASN A 685 8.72 -18.38 21.93
CA ASN A 685 9.34 -17.75 23.10
C ASN A 685 9.97 -16.37 22.84
N ASP A 686 10.31 -16.08 21.58
CA ASP A 686 10.84 -14.78 21.16
C ASP A 686 9.76 -13.69 21.04
N ASN A 687 8.48 -13.97 21.32
CA ASN A 687 7.32 -13.04 21.26
C ASN A 687 7.15 -12.25 19.95
N ALA A 688 7.95 -12.55 18.93
CA ALA A 688 7.97 -11.89 17.63
C ALA A 688 7.73 -12.86 16.47
N THR A 689 7.49 -14.15 16.75
CA THR A 689 7.20 -15.17 15.73
C THR A 689 5.88 -15.87 16.06
N LEU A 690 4.93 -15.81 15.13
CA LEU A 690 3.64 -16.49 15.21
C LEU A 690 3.69 -17.74 14.33
N SER A 691 3.61 -18.91 14.96
CA SER A 691 3.62 -20.21 14.29
C SER A 691 2.20 -20.77 14.23
N LEU A 692 1.75 -21.10 13.02
CA LEU A 692 0.50 -21.81 12.77
C LEU A 692 0.82 -23.21 12.26
N SER A 693 0.16 -24.22 12.80
CA SER A 693 0.25 -25.57 12.28
C SER A 693 -1.13 -26.19 12.07
N ALA A 694 -1.26 -26.95 10.98
CA ALA A 694 -2.50 -27.63 10.64
C ALA A 694 -2.21 -28.98 9.98
N LEU A 695 -3.05 -29.97 10.29
CA LEU A 695 -3.04 -31.25 9.60
C LEU A 695 -3.79 -31.11 8.27
N LEU A 696 -3.14 -31.51 7.18
CA LEU A 696 -3.72 -31.54 5.84
C LEU A 696 -4.32 -32.92 5.58
N PRO A 697 -5.66 -33.06 5.48
CA PRO A 697 -6.31 -34.37 5.26
C PRO A 697 -6.20 -34.89 3.82
N SER A 698 -5.74 -34.08 2.86
CA SER A 698 -5.62 -34.47 1.45
C SER A 698 -4.49 -33.71 0.73
N GLN A 699 -4.12 -34.20 -0.44
CA GLN A 699 -3.00 -33.68 -1.24
C GLN A 699 -3.32 -32.34 -1.95
N GLY A 700 -4.60 -31.98 -2.08
CA GLY A 700 -5.05 -30.76 -2.79
C GLY A 700 -5.92 -29.89 -1.89
N ILE A 701 -5.30 -28.89 -1.24
CA ILE A 701 -6.00 -28.00 -0.32
C ILE A 701 -5.60 -26.55 -0.61
N ASN A 702 -6.62 -25.69 -0.73
CA ASN A 702 -6.45 -24.25 -0.78
C ASN A 702 -6.85 -23.65 0.58
N ILE A 703 -5.86 -23.15 1.31
CA ILE A 703 -6.04 -22.47 2.59
C ILE A 703 -5.76 -20.99 2.39
N GLN A 704 -6.72 -20.13 2.73
CA GLN A 704 -6.53 -18.68 2.77
C GLN A 704 -6.44 -18.24 4.24
N PHE A 705 -5.29 -17.69 4.63
CA PHE A 705 -5.13 -17.03 5.92
C PHE A 705 -5.51 -15.55 5.78
N ILE A 706 -6.41 -15.09 6.64
CA ILE A 706 -6.86 -13.70 6.73
C ILE A 706 -6.41 -13.17 8.08
N LEU A 707 -5.43 -12.28 8.05
CA LEU A 707 -4.93 -11.59 9.23
C LEU A 707 -5.72 -10.29 9.42
N THR A 708 -6.37 -10.14 10.57
CA THR A 708 -7.12 -8.94 10.94
C THR A 708 -6.30 -8.09 11.90
N GLY A 709 -5.80 -6.94 11.45
CA GLY A 709 -5.07 -6.02 12.32
C GLY A 709 -4.11 -5.11 11.56
N THR A 710 -3.50 -4.19 12.27
CA THR A 710 -2.59 -3.15 11.74
C THR A 710 -1.11 -3.50 11.91
N ASN A 711 -0.82 -4.71 12.41
CA ASN A 711 0.52 -5.21 12.63
C ASN A 711 1.22 -5.53 11.31
N THR A 712 2.56 -5.55 11.34
CA THR A 712 3.40 -5.78 10.18
C THR A 712 4.09 -7.14 10.26
N ILE A 713 4.49 -7.69 9.12
CA ILE A 713 5.21 -8.96 9.02
C ILE A 713 6.56 -8.71 8.34
N GLY A 714 7.65 -8.98 9.07
CA GLY A 714 9.00 -8.84 8.55
C GLY A 714 9.46 -9.98 7.64
N GLY A 715 8.97 -11.21 7.89
CA GLY A 715 9.30 -12.38 7.08
C GLY A 715 8.25 -13.48 7.21
N PHE A 716 8.25 -14.40 6.25
CA PHE A 716 7.30 -15.49 6.17
C PHE A 716 8.01 -16.80 5.88
N ARG A 717 7.73 -17.86 6.64
CA ARG A 717 8.31 -19.20 6.43
C ARG A 717 7.21 -20.23 6.29
N VAL A 718 7.32 -21.08 5.28
CA VAL A 718 6.43 -22.23 5.04
C VAL A 718 7.21 -23.50 5.29
N GLY A 719 6.70 -24.32 6.18
CA GLY A 719 7.15 -25.68 6.45
C GLY A 719 6.13 -26.71 6.00
N LEU A 720 6.62 -27.85 5.51
CA LEU A 720 5.80 -29.03 5.26
C LEU A 720 6.50 -30.26 5.80
N LEU A 721 5.81 -30.96 6.69
CA LEU A 721 6.28 -32.19 7.31
C LEU A 721 5.39 -33.37 6.90
N GLY A 722 6.00 -34.52 6.64
CA GLY A 722 5.30 -35.77 6.39
C GLY A 722 6.07 -36.93 7.01
N SER A 723 5.37 -37.81 7.73
CA SER A 723 5.99 -38.98 8.37
C SER A 723 6.43 -40.03 7.34
N ALA A 724 7.51 -40.75 7.63
CA ALA A 724 7.89 -41.93 6.84
C ALA A 724 6.86 -43.06 7.06
N ALA A 725 6.59 -43.83 6.01
CA ALA A 725 5.67 -44.98 6.07
C ALA A 725 6.28 -46.19 5.35
N PHE A 726 5.92 -47.39 5.81
CA PHE A 726 6.40 -48.66 5.28
C PHE A 726 5.26 -49.66 5.20
N GLU A 727 5.15 -50.36 4.08
CA GLU A 727 4.21 -51.47 3.92
C GLU A 727 4.89 -52.65 3.22
N SER A 728 4.76 -53.83 3.81
CA SER A 728 5.30 -55.09 3.28
C SER A 728 4.15 -56.02 2.92
N ASN A 729 4.06 -56.42 1.65
CA ASN A 729 3.08 -57.40 1.22
C ASN A 729 3.65 -58.83 1.37
N GLU A 730 3.10 -59.66 2.25
CA GLU A 730 3.58 -61.04 2.50
C GLU A 730 3.41 -61.99 1.28
N THR A 731 2.65 -61.58 0.26
CA THR A 731 2.32 -62.44 -0.90
C THR A 731 3.00 -62.07 -2.22
N LYS A 732 3.66 -60.90 -2.32
CA LYS A 732 4.46 -60.48 -3.48
C LYS A 732 5.75 -59.81 -3.00
N ARG A 733 6.88 -60.16 -3.63
CA ARG A 733 8.28 -59.76 -3.29
C ARG A 733 8.59 -58.23 -3.32
N ALA A 734 7.59 -57.34 -3.38
CA ALA A 734 7.83 -55.90 -3.47
C ALA A 734 7.61 -55.23 -2.11
N THR A 735 8.64 -54.55 -1.60
CA THR A 735 8.52 -53.63 -0.45
C THR A 735 8.56 -52.19 -0.93
N TYR A 736 7.61 -51.37 -0.46
CA TYR A 736 7.54 -49.94 -0.74
C TYR A 736 7.88 -49.16 0.53
N THR A 737 8.82 -48.22 0.42
CA THR A 737 9.20 -47.33 1.53
C THR A 737 8.96 -45.88 1.14
N LEU A 738 8.24 -45.16 1.99
CA LEU A 738 8.00 -43.73 1.84
C LEU A 738 8.92 -42.96 2.78
N LEU A 739 9.72 -42.05 2.23
CA LEU A 739 10.61 -41.20 3.02
C LEU A 739 9.84 -40.12 3.78
N ALA A 740 10.37 -39.75 4.94
CA ALA A 740 9.88 -38.58 5.66
C ALA A 740 10.19 -37.32 4.85
N LEU A 741 9.23 -36.39 4.84
CA LEU A 741 9.36 -35.08 4.22
C LEU A 741 9.62 -34.05 5.32
N GLU A 742 10.69 -33.28 5.17
CA GLU A 742 10.99 -32.10 6.00
C GLU A 742 11.46 -30.97 5.08
N PHE A 743 10.52 -30.10 4.72
CA PHE A 743 10.75 -28.96 3.84
C PHE A 743 10.44 -27.67 4.59
N TYR A 744 11.35 -26.69 4.53
CA TYR A 744 11.13 -25.34 5.05
C TYR A 744 11.67 -24.31 4.06
N GLN A 745 10.88 -23.31 3.72
CA GLN A 745 11.27 -22.21 2.84
C GLN A 745 10.87 -20.87 3.44
N SER A 746 11.85 -19.98 3.60
CA SER A 746 11.67 -18.63 4.10
C SER A 746 11.62 -17.62 2.95
N PHE A 747 10.82 -16.57 3.13
CA PHE A 747 10.58 -15.47 2.19
C PHE A 747 10.64 -14.14 2.96
N TYR A 748 11.57 -13.27 2.59
CA TYR A 748 11.70 -11.93 3.18
C TYR A 748 12.46 -10.99 2.25
N VAL A 749 12.29 -9.68 2.47
CA VAL A 749 13.03 -8.62 1.79
C VAL A 749 13.38 -7.55 2.82
N GLU A 750 14.66 -7.22 2.99
CA GLU A 750 15.14 -6.43 4.15
C GLU A 750 14.47 -5.05 4.32
N ASN A 751 14.20 -4.34 3.22
CA ASN A 751 13.63 -2.99 3.23
C ASN A 751 12.13 -2.94 2.91
N HIS A 752 11.44 -4.09 2.95
CA HIS A 752 10.01 -4.16 2.69
C HIS A 752 9.31 -4.95 3.80
N LEU A 753 8.05 -4.62 4.01
CA LEU A 753 7.17 -5.35 4.90
C LEU A 753 6.11 -6.06 4.04
N LEU A 754 5.73 -7.27 4.43
CA LEU A 754 4.59 -7.95 3.83
C LEU A 754 3.31 -7.25 4.30
N ALA A 755 2.59 -6.65 3.35
CA ALA A 755 1.33 -5.94 3.57
C ALA A 755 0.14 -6.90 3.71
N GLN A 756 -0.99 -6.35 4.18
CA GLN A 756 -2.23 -7.07 4.52
C GLN A 756 -2.77 -7.94 3.37
N ASN A 757 -3.29 -9.12 3.72
CA ASN A 757 -3.93 -10.13 2.84
C ASN A 757 -3.02 -10.78 1.77
N PRO A 758 -1.89 -11.40 2.14
CA PRO A 758 -1.17 -12.26 1.21
C PRO A 758 -2.00 -13.53 0.92
N ALA A 759 -2.26 -13.80 -0.36
CA ALA A 759 -2.78 -15.09 -0.80
C ALA A 759 -1.59 -16.01 -1.11
N ILE A 760 -1.45 -17.09 -0.34
CA ILE A 760 -0.39 -18.08 -0.52
C ILE A 760 -1.01 -19.33 -1.16
N THR A 761 -0.54 -19.70 -2.35
CA THR A 761 -0.94 -20.94 -3.03
C THR A 761 0.22 -21.92 -3.01
N ILE A 762 -0.01 -23.12 -2.48
CA ILE A 762 1.00 -24.17 -2.37
C ILE A 762 0.57 -25.32 -3.29
N GLN A 763 1.44 -25.69 -4.23
CA GLN A 763 1.27 -26.88 -5.07
C GLN A 763 2.31 -27.93 -4.65
N LEU A 764 1.83 -29.11 -4.26
CA LEU A 764 2.68 -30.21 -3.81
C LEU A 764 2.78 -31.25 -4.93
N THR A 765 4.01 -31.71 -5.20
CA THR A 765 4.27 -32.84 -6.11
C THR A 765 5.16 -33.83 -5.37
N LYS A 766 4.59 -35.00 -5.07
CA LYS A 766 5.26 -36.06 -4.30
C LYS A 766 5.88 -37.07 -5.26
N VAL A 767 7.09 -37.53 -4.94
CA VAL A 767 7.80 -38.57 -5.70
C VAL A 767 8.21 -39.71 -4.77
N ILE A 768 7.99 -40.95 -5.17
CA ILE A 768 8.37 -42.15 -4.41
C ILE A 768 9.79 -42.54 -4.82
N ASN A 769 10.64 -42.80 -3.82
CA ASN A 769 12.09 -42.87 -4.03
C ASN A 769 12.75 -44.19 -3.59
N ARG A 770 12.00 -45.25 -3.24
CA ARG A 770 12.59 -46.58 -3.02
C ARG A 770 11.62 -47.72 -3.31
N THR A 771 12.05 -48.59 -4.20
CA THR A 771 11.44 -49.87 -4.58
C THR A 771 12.53 -50.95 -4.56
N GLU A 772 12.21 -52.21 -4.29
CA GLU A 772 13.19 -53.30 -4.40
C GLU A 772 13.29 -53.85 -5.84
N ALA A 773 14.44 -54.43 -6.18
CA ALA A 773 14.70 -55.02 -7.49
C ALA A 773 13.84 -56.27 -7.72
N LEU A 774 13.28 -56.43 -8.93
CA LEU A 774 12.45 -57.58 -9.32
C LEU A 774 13.18 -58.93 -9.33
N SER A 775 14.52 -58.97 -9.18
CA SER A 775 15.32 -60.18 -9.34
C SER A 775 16.39 -60.39 -8.26
N THR A 776 16.00 -60.41 -6.98
CA THR A 776 16.75 -61.23 -6.00
C THR A 776 16.23 -62.67 -6.04
N ASP A 777 16.63 -63.38 -7.10
CA ASP A 777 16.70 -64.84 -7.11
C ASP A 777 17.93 -65.24 -7.95
N ARG A 778 19.09 -65.09 -7.32
CA ARG A 778 20.20 -66.03 -7.51
C ARG A 778 20.79 -66.31 -6.15
N ASP A 779 20.15 -67.24 -5.47
CA ASP A 779 20.88 -68.10 -4.55
C ASP A 779 22.10 -68.66 -5.29
N LEU A 780 23.24 -68.50 -4.62
CA LEU A 780 24.48 -69.19 -4.88
C LEU A 780 24.23 -70.71 -4.96
N THR A 781 24.44 -71.30 -6.14
CA THR A 781 25.16 -72.58 -6.29
C THR A 781 25.94 -72.60 -7.59
#